data_AF-A0A8C5Y401-F1
#
_entry.id   AF-A0A8C5Y401-F1
#
_cell.length_a   1.000
_cell.length_b   1.000
_cell.length_c   1.000
_cell.angle_alpha   90.00
_cell.angle_beta   90.00
_cell.angle_gamma   90.00
#
_symmetry.space_group_name_H-M   'P 1'
#
loop_
_entity.id
_entity.type
_entity.pdbx_description
1 polymer ?
#
loop_
_entity_poly.entity_id
_entity_poly.type
_entity_poly.pdbx_seq_one_letter_code
_entity_poly.pdbx_strand_id
1 'polypeptide(L)'
;MNPETGKPSDLILTRLLVPPLCIRPSVVSDLKSGTNEDDLTMKLTEIIFLNDVIKKHRISGAKTQMIMEDWDFLQLQCALYINSELSGIPLNMAPKKWTRGFVQRLKGKQGRFRGNLSGKRVDFSGRTVISPDPNLRIDEVAVPVHVAKILTFPEKVNKANINFLRKLVQNGPEVHPGANFIQQRHTQMKRFLKYGNREKMAQELKYGDIVERHLIDGDVVLFNRQPSLHKLSIMAHLARVKPHRTFRFNECVCTPYNADFDGDEMNLHLPQTEEAKAEALVLMGTKANLVTPRNGEPLIAAIQDFLTGAYLLTLKDTFFDRAKACQIIASILVGKDEKIKVRLPPPTILKPVTLWTGKQIFSVILRPSDDNPVRANLRTKGKQYCGKGEDLCVNDSYVTIQNSELMSGSMDKGTLGSGSKNNIFYILLRDWGQNEAADAMSRLARLAPVYLSNRGFSIGIGDVTPGQGLLKAKYELLNAGYKKCDEYIEALNTGKLQQQPGCTAEETLEALILKELSVIRDHAGSACLRELDKSNSPLTMALCGSKGSFINISQMIACVGQQAISGSRVPDGFENRSLPHFEKHSKLPAAKGFVANSFYSGLTPTEFFFHTMAGREGLVDTAVKTAETGYMQRRLVKSLEDLCSQYDLTVRSSTGDIIQFIYGGDGLDPAAMEGKDEPLEFKRVLDNIKAVFPCPSEPALSKNELILTTESIMKKNEFLCCQDSFLQEIKKFIKGVSEKIKKTRDKYGINDNGTTEPRVLYQLDRITPTQVEKFLETCRDKYMRAQMEPGSAVGALCAQSIGEPGTQMTLKTFHFAGVASMNITLGVPRIKEIINASKAISTPIITAQLDKDDDADYARLVKGRIEKTLLGEISEYIEEVFLPDDCFILVKLSLERIRLLRLEVNAETVRYSICMSKLRVKPGDVAVHGEAVVCVTPRENSKSSMYYVLQFLKEDLPKVVVQGIPEVSRAVIHIDEQSGKEKYKLLVEGDNLRAVMATHGVKGTRTTSNNTYEVEKTLGIEAARTTIINEIQYTMVNHGMSIDRRHVMLLSDLMTYKGEVLGITRFGLAKMKESVLMLASFEKTADHLFDAAYFGQKDSVCGVSECIIMGIPMNIGTGLFKLLHKADRDPSPPRRPLIFDTNEFHIPLVT
;
A
#
# COMPACT_ATOMS: atom_id res chain seq x y z
N MET A 1 -22.49 8.35 -35.23
CA MET A 1 -22.76 9.80 -35.28
C MET A 1 -24.26 10.00 -35.08
N ASN A 2 -24.66 10.77 -34.08
CA ASN A 2 -26.05 11.11 -33.83
C ASN A 2 -26.50 12.27 -34.76
N PRO A 3 -27.53 12.08 -35.60
CA PRO A 3 -27.95 13.07 -36.59
C PRO A 3 -28.59 14.33 -35.99
N GLU A 4 -29.01 14.30 -34.72
CA GLU A 4 -29.59 15.46 -34.03
C GLU A 4 -28.51 16.44 -33.54
N THR A 5 -27.35 15.92 -33.14
CA THR A 5 -26.27 16.72 -32.53
C THR A 5 -25.22 17.16 -33.54
N GLY A 6 -25.10 16.48 -34.69
CA GLY A 6 -24.16 16.86 -35.74
C GLY A 6 -24.37 16.11 -37.05
N LYS A 7 -23.92 16.72 -38.15
CA LYS A 7 -23.95 16.12 -39.49
C LYS A 7 -22.54 15.86 -40.02
N PRO A 8 -22.35 14.90 -40.95
CA PRO A 8 -21.06 14.70 -41.61
C PRO A 8 -20.48 15.97 -42.26
N SER A 9 -21.35 16.88 -42.71
CA SER A 9 -20.97 18.18 -43.26
C SER A 9 -20.20 19.07 -42.28
N ASP A 10 -20.48 18.94 -40.98
CA ASP A 10 -19.99 19.85 -39.94
C ASP A 10 -18.55 19.51 -39.52
N LEU A 11 -18.04 18.34 -39.91
CA LEU A 11 -16.64 17.93 -39.70
C LEU A 11 -15.66 18.76 -40.54
N ILE A 12 -16.11 19.33 -41.67
CA ILE A 12 -15.29 20.17 -42.52
C ILE A 12 -15.51 21.63 -42.11
N LEU A 13 -14.46 22.26 -41.59
CA LEU A 13 -14.52 23.65 -41.17
C LEU A 13 -14.59 24.62 -42.35
N THR A 14 -15.79 25.13 -42.64
CA THR A 14 -16.01 26.28 -43.54
C THR A 14 -16.10 27.62 -42.79
N ARG A 15 -16.29 27.55 -41.47
CA ARG A 15 -16.36 28.70 -40.56
C ARG A 15 -15.62 28.36 -39.26
N LEU A 16 -14.83 29.30 -38.75
CA LEU A 16 -14.08 29.14 -37.51
C LEU A 16 -14.55 30.17 -36.47
N LEU A 17 -14.89 29.70 -35.27
CA LEU A 17 -15.27 30.58 -34.16
C LEU A 17 -14.02 31.17 -33.48
N VAL A 18 -14.12 32.45 -33.13
CA VAL A 18 -13.09 33.18 -32.40
C VAL A 18 -13.48 33.26 -30.93
N PRO A 19 -12.63 32.79 -29.98
CA PRO A 19 -12.96 32.83 -28.57
C PRO A 19 -12.99 34.28 -28.03
N PRO A 20 -13.83 34.56 -27.01
CA PRO A 20 -13.85 35.85 -26.34
C PRO A 20 -12.52 36.20 -25.64
N LEU A 21 -12.33 37.49 -25.32
CA LEU A 21 -11.10 37.98 -24.68
C LEU A 21 -10.80 37.36 -23.32
N CYS A 22 -11.82 36.91 -22.56
CA CYS A 22 -11.60 36.24 -21.28
C CYS A 22 -10.85 34.90 -21.41
N ILE A 23 -10.87 34.26 -22.59
CA ILE A 23 -10.12 33.02 -22.87
C ILE A 23 -8.67 33.33 -23.29
N ARG A 24 -8.45 34.53 -23.85
CA ARG A 24 -7.18 35.02 -24.40
C ARG A 24 -6.89 36.44 -23.86
N PRO A 25 -6.62 36.58 -22.55
CA PRO A 25 -6.45 37.88 -21.93
C PRO A 25 -5.18 38.57 -22.45
N SER A 26 -5.23 39.89 -22.59
CA SER A 26 -4.05 40.70 -22.88
C SER A 26 -3.20 40.86 -21.62
N VAL A 27 -1.88 40.89 -21.80
CA VAL A 27 -0.92 41.10 -20.71
C VAL A 27 -0.26 42.46 -20.90
N VAL A 28 -0.49 43.38 -19.96
CA VAL A 28 0.21 44.67 -19.96
C VAL A 28 1.70 44.43 -19.69
N SER A 29 2.56 45.04 -20.50
CA SER A 29 4.01 44.94 -20.32
C SER A 29 4.47 46.02 -19.33
N ASP A 30 5.13 45.62 -18.24
CA ASP A 30 5.70 46.57 -17.27
C ASP A 30 6.91 47.35 -17.83
N LEU A 31 7.53 46.86 -18.91
CA LEU A 31 8.80 47.38 -19.46
C LEU A 31 8.63 48.23 -20.73
N LYS A 32 7.49 48.14 -21.43
CA LYS A 32 7.21 48.89 -22.66
C LYS A 32 5.74 49.29 -22.72
N SER A 33 5.46 50.50 -23.21
CA SER A 33 4.09 50.94 -23.49
C SER A 33 3.44 50.01 -24.52
N GLY A 34 2.42 49.25 -24.11
CA GLY A 34 1.67 48.32 -24.95
C GLY A 34 1.20 47.06 -24.21
N THR A 35 0.29 46.32 -24.83
CA THR A 35 -0.14 44.98 -24.38
C THR A 35 0.49 43.90 -25.26
N ASN A 36 0.93 42.82 -24.62
CA ASN A 36 1.26 41.59 -25.32
C ASN A 36 -0.01 40.75 -25.48
N GLU A 37 -0.17 40.21 -26.69
CA GLU A 37 -1.31 39.38 -27.06
C GLU A 37 -1.01 37.89 -26.84
N ASP A 38 -2.07 37.11 -26.62
CA ASP A 38 -1.98 35.66 -26.44
C ASP A 38 -1.66 34.94 -27.78
N ASP A 39 -1.08 33.75 -27.69
CA ASP A 39 -0.71 32.90 -28.85
C ASP A 39 -1.92 32.65 -29.77
N LEU A 40 -3.11 32.46 -29.18
CA LEU A 40 -4.36 32.27 -29.95
C LEU A 40 -4.70 33.51 -30.77
N THR A 41 -4.50 34.72 -30.23
CA THR A 41 -4.75 35.97 -30.95
C THR A 41 -3.80 36.08 -32.15
N MET A 42 -2.52 35.76 -31.96
CA MET A 42 -1.55 35.78 -33.06
C MET A 42 -1.91 34.79 -34.17
N LYS A 43 -2.29 33.55 -33.81
CA LYS A 43 -2.70 32.54 -34.80
C LYS A 43 -3.96 32.94 -35.57
N LEU A 44 -4.93 33.56 -34.90
CA LEU A 44 -6.12 34.07 -35.57
C LEU A 44 -5.80 35.20 -36.56
N THR A 45 -4.89 36.10 -36.20
CA THR A 45 -4.42 37.15 -37.12
C THR A 45 -3.76 36.56 -38.37
N GLU A 46 -2.90 35.55 -38.21
CA GLU A 46 -2.27 34.84 -39.34
C GLU A 46 -3.30 34.13 -40.23
N ILE A 47 -4.31 33.50 -39.65
CA ILE A 47 -5.41 32.85 -40.39
C ILE A 47 -6.19 33.88 -41.21
N ILE A 48 -6.55 35.03 -40.62
CA ILE A 48 -7.26 36.10 -41.32
C ILE A 48 -6.42 36.62 -42.49
N PHE A 49 -5.14 36.88 -42.25
CA PHE A 49 -4.21 37.34 -43.27
C PHE A 49 -4.12 36.37 -44.45
N LEU A 50 -3.96 35.06 -44.21
CA LEU A 50 -3.91 34.05 -45.28
C LEU A 50 -5.23 33.95 -46.06
N ASN A 51 -6.38 34.08 -45.39
CA ASN A 51 -7.67 34.10 -46.08
C ASN A 51 -7.78 35.28 -47.06
N ASP A 52 -7.30 36.46 -46.67
CA ASP A 52 -7.27 37.64 -47.54
C ASP A 52 -6.27 37.48 -48.70
N VAL A 53 -5.11 36.86 -48.46
CA VAL A 53 -4.11 36.54 -49.49
C VAL A 53 -4.69 35.60 -50.55
N ILE A 54 -5.28 34.48 -50.15
CA ILE A 54 -5.90 33.51 -51.07
C ILE A 54 -7.01 34.19 -51.89
N LYS A 55 -7.86 34.98 -51.24
CA LYS A 55 -8.93 35.72 -51.90
C LYS A 55 -8.38 36.69 -52.95
N LYS A 56 -7.30 37.42 -52.62
CA LYS A 56 -6.64 38.35 -53.54
C LYS A 56 -5.97 37.62 -54.71
N HIS A 57 -5.24 36.53 -54.45
CA HIS A 57 -4.58 35.71 -55.48
C HIS A 57 -5.56 35.12 -56.50
N ARG A 58 -6.77 34.77 -56.06
CA ARG A 58 -7.85 34.34 -56.96
C ARG A 58 -8.32 35.46 -57.90
N ILE A 59 -8.39 36.70 -57.41
CA ILE A 59 -8.80 37.86 -58.20
C ILE A 59 -7.70 38.30 -59.16
N SER A 60 -6.44 38.28 -58.70
CA SER A 60 -5.28 38.72 -59.49
C SER A 60 -4.77 37.68 -60.50
N GLY A 61 -5.39 36.50 -60.59
CA GLY A 61 -5.01 35.45 -61.54
C GLY A 61 -3.68 34.74 -61.23
N ALA A 62 -3.40 34.46 -59.95
CA ALA A 62 -2.19 33.73 -59.56
C ALA A 62 -2.16 32.29 -60.10
N LYS A 63 -0.96 31.71 -60.23
CA LYS A 63 -0.79 30.32 -60.68
C LYS A 63 -1.42 29.35 -59.67
N THR A 64 -1.99 28.25 -60.17
CA THR A 64 -2.61 27.20 -59.34
C THR A 64 -1.67 26.67 -58.25
N GLN A 65 -0.37 26.53 -58.54
CA GLN A 65 0.64 26.11 -57.55
C GLN A 65 0.67 27.02 -56.32
N MET A 66 0.56 28.35 -56.50
CA MET A 66 0.55 29.30 -55.39
C MET A 66 -0.74 29.20 -54.59
N ILE A 67 -1.90 29.05 -55.24
CA ILE A 67 -3.18 28.91 -54.55
C ILE A 67 -3.21 27.62 -53.72
N MET A 68 -2.68 26.52 -54.25
CA MET A 68 -2.59 25.26 -53.52
C MET A 68 -1.64 25.35 -52.32
N GLU A 69 -0.48 26.00 -52.49
CA GLU A 69 0.47 26.23 -51.40
C GLU A 69 -0.13 27.12 -50.29
N ASP A 70 -0.77 28.24 -50.66
CA ASP A 70 -1.44 29.12 -49.70
C ASP A 70 -2.57 28.40 -48.96
N TRP A 71 -3.30 27.51 -49.67
CA TRP A 71 -4.34 26.70 -49.06
C TRP A 71 -3.78 25.66 -48.09
N ASP A 72 -2.64 25.03 -48.40
CA ASP A 72 -1.93 24.14 -47.48
C ASP A 72 -1.45 24.89 -46.22
N PHE A 73 -0.91 26.10 -46.39
CA PHE A 73 -0.59 26.99 -45.25
C PHE A 73 -1.81 27.31 -44.39
N LEU A 74 -2.97 27.59 -45.01
CA LEU A 74 -4.20 27.85 -44.26
C LEU A 74 -4.67 26.62 -43.47
N GLN A 75 -4.61 25.43 -44.07
CA GLN A 75 -4.92 24.16 -43.40
C GLN A 75 -4.00 23.96 -42.19
N LEU A 76 -2.69 24.17 -42.38
CA LEU A 76 -1.71 24.04 -41.32
C LEU A 76 -1.92 25.04 -40.18
N GLN A 77 -2.16 26.33 -40.46
CA GLN A 77 -2.38 27.31 -39.38
C GLN A 77 -3.66 27.03 -38.59
N CYS A 78 -4.75 26.63 -39.25
CA CYS A 78 -5.98 26.19 -38.58
C CYS A 78 -5.74 24.93 -37.72
N ALA A 79 -4.95 23.98 -38.21
CA ALA A 79 -4.64 22.76 -37.47
C ALA A 79 -3.74 23.07 -36.25
N LEU A 80 -2.70 23.90 -36.41
CA LEU A 80 -1.81 24.34 -35.33
C LEU A 80 -2.50 25.21 -34.27
N TYR A 81 -3.53 25.96 -34.65
CA TYR A 81 -4.38 26.73 -33.73
C TYR A 81 -5.12 25.81 -32.73
N ILE A 82 -5.60 24.64 -33.20
CA ILE A 82 -6.26 23.64 -32.36
C ILE A 82 -5.21 22.80 -31.61
N ASN A 83 -4.29 22.18 -32.35
CA ASN A 83 -3.23 21.32 -31.82
C ASN A 83 -1.88 21.68 -32.44
N SER A 84 -0.99 22.28 -31.64
CA SER A 84 0.32 22.73 -32.11
C SER A 84 1.39 21.61 -32.22
N GLU A 85 1.02 20.36 -31.95
CA GLU A 85 1.93 19.20 -31.94
C GLU A 85 1.52 18.14 -32.98
N LEU A 86 1.29 18.58 -34.22
CA LEU A 86 1.06 17.66 -35.33
C LEU A 86 2.39 17.02 -35.74
N SER A 87 2.37 15.71 -35.96
CA SER A 87 3.53 14.99 -36.50
C SER A 87 3.55 15.10 -38.02
N GLY A 88 4.74 15.20 -38.63
CA GLY A 88 4.90 15.21 -40.09
C GLY A 88 4.74 16.58 -40.76
N ILE A 89 4.89 17.69 -40.03
CA ILE A 89 4.91 19.03 -40.62
C ILE A 89 6.17 19.18 -41.50
N PRO A 90 6.05 19.59 -42.77
CA PRO A 90 7.20 19.87 -43.63
C PRO A 90 8.16 20.90 -43.02
N LEU A 91 9.47 20.72 -43.20
CA LEU A 91 10.50 21.58 -42.58
C LEU A 91 10.40 23.05 -43.00
N ASN A 92 9.94 23.33 -44.22
CA ASN A 92 9.70 24.69 -44.74
C ASN A 92 8.50 25.38 -44.06
N MET A 93 7.58 24.62 -43.48
CA MET A 93 6.37 25.11 -42.82
C MET A 93 6.40 24.96 -41.29
N ALA A 94 7.48 24.40 -40.74
CA ALA A 94 7.60 24.15 -39.31
C ALA A 94 7.63 25.47 -38.52
N PRO A 95 6.82 25.60 -37.44
CA PRO A 95 6.82 26.81 -36.63
C PRO A 95 8.17 26.99 -35.93
N LYS A 96 8.79 28.17 -36.11
CA LYS A 96 10.09 28.50 -35.48
C LYS A 96 10.05 28.54 -33.96
N LYS A 97 8.88 28.81 -33.37
CA LYS A 97 8.64 28.84 -31.93
C LYS A 97 7.41 28.00 -31.61
N TRP A 98 7.49 27.26 -30.51
CA TRP A 98 6.34 26.52 -30.00
C TRP A 98 5.26 27.50 -29.49
N THR A 99 4.01 27.22 -29.82
CA THR A 99 2.85 28.03 -29.42
C THR A 99 1.80 27.16 -28.77
N ARG A 100 1.01 27.72 -27.85
CA ARG A 100 -0.02 26.95 -27.12
C ARG A 100 -1.38 27.01 -27.82
N GLY A 101 -1.64 26.01 -28.66
CA GLY A 101 -2.98 25.71 -29.16
C GLY A 101 -3.95 25.28 -28.05
N PHE A 102 -5.23 25.09 -28.38
CA PHE A 102 -6.24 24.67 -27.41
C PHE A 102 -5.93 23.34 -26.73
N VAL A 103 -5.49 22.35 -27.49
CA VAL A 103 -5.18 21.01 -26.97
C VAL A 103 -4.08 21.08 -25.90
N GLN A 104 -3.03 21.87 -26.12
CA GLN A 104 -1.94 22.08 -25.15
C GLN A 104 -2.43 22.72 -23.84
N ARG A 105 -3.47 23.56 -23.88
CA ARG A 105 -4.06 24.20 -22.68
C ARG A 105 -4.97 23.25 -21.90
N LEU A 106 -5.53 22.23 -22.56
CA LEU A 106 -6.42 21.25 -21.93
C LEU A 106 -5.65 20.04 -21.38
N LYS A 107 -4.67 19.52 -22.14
CA LYS A 107 -3.93 18.30 -21.83
C LYS A 107 -2.79 18.52 -20.83
N GLY A 108 -2.31 17.44 -20.24
CA GLY A 108 -1.11 17.43 -19.42
C GLY A 108 -1.32 17.92 -17.97
N LYS A 109 -0.22 17.96 -17.19
CA LYS A 109 -0.25 18.26 -15.75
C LYS A 109 -0.69 19.71 -15.45
N GLN A 110 -0.28 20.65 -16.30
CA GLN A 110 -0.66 22.07 -16.20
C GLN A 110 -1.94 22.41 -16.97
N GLY A 111 -2.54 21.44 -17.66
CA GLY A 111 -3.77 21.62 -18.41
C GLY A 111 -5.00 21.77 -17.52
N ARG A 112 -6.13 22.20 -18.09
CA ARG A 112 -7.36 22.52 -17.34
C ARG A 112 -7.86 21.36 -16.47
N PHE A 113 -8.01 20.16 -17.02
CA PHE A 113 -8.58 19.02 -16.29
C PHE A 113 -7.80 18.65 -15.03
N ARG A 114 -6.46 18.73 -15.07
CA ARG A 114 -5.60 18.34 -13.96
C ARG A 114 -5.24 19.50 -13.04
N GLY A 115 -4.88 20.65 -13.60
CA GLY A 115 -4.32 21.77 -12.86
C GLY A 115 -5.34 22.78 -12.32
N ASN A 116 -6.54 22.82 -12.89
CA ASN A 116 -7.55 23.83 -12.54
C ASN A 116 -8.91 23.23 -12.11
N LEU A 117 -9.28 22.07 -12.66
CA LEU A 117 -10.55 21.41 -12.36
C LEU A 117 -10.41 20.41 -11.20
N SER A 118 -9.69 19.31 -11.43
CA SER A 118 -9.51 18.24 -10.41
C SER A 118 -8.70 18.70 -9.20
N GLY A 119 -7.66 19.50 -9.44
CA GLY A 119 -6.90 20.20 -8.41
C GLY A 119 -6.94 21.69 -8.71
N LYS A 120 -7.01 22.53 -7.67
CA LYS A 120 -6.98 23.98 -7.79
C LYS A 120 -6.35 24.61 -6.55
N ARG A 121 -5.90 25.86 -6.67
CA ARG A 121 -5.51 26.64 -5.49
C ARG A 121 -6.77 27.04 -4.72
N VAL A 122 -6.71 26.96 -3.40
CA VAL A 122 -7.80 27.31 -2.49
C VAL A 122 -7.34 28.40 -1.52
N ASP A 123 -8.26 29.30 -1.18
CA ASP A 123 -8.08 30.30 -0.14
C ASP A 123 -8.28 29.68 1.27
N PHE A 124 -8.19 30.51 2.31
CA PHE A 124 -8.25 30.09 3.72
C PHE A 124 -7.31 28.94 4.08
N SER A 125 -6.11 28.99 3.50
CA SER A 125 -5.03 28.03 3.71
C SER A 125 -3.76 28.74 4.20
N GLY A 126 -2.92 28.00 4.93
CA GLY A 126 -1.63 28.46 5.43
C GLY A 126 -0.59 27.35 5.36
N ARG A 127 0.69 27.72 5.32
CA ARG A 127 1.83 26.79 5.30
C ARG A 127 2.95 27.35 6.14
N THR A 128 3.54 26.53 7.00
CA THR A 128 4.73 26.87 7.78
C THR A 128 5.47 25.58 8.15
N VAL A 129 6.70 25.76 8.64
CA VAL A 129 7.54 24.68 9.17
C VAL A 129 6.87 24.05 10.40
N ILE A 130 7.01 22.73 10.53
CA ILE A 130 6.53 21.97 11.69
C ILE A 130 7.61 21.81 12.76
N SER A 131 7.20 21.75 14.02
CA SER A 131 8.07 21.46 15.16
C SER A 131 7.32 20.59 16.19
N PRO A 132 8.01 19.76 16.97
CA PRO A 132 7.37 18.90 17.98
C PRO A 132 6.78 19.70 19.14
N ASP A 133 5.68 19.20 19.73
CA ASP A 133 5.16 19.64 21.04
C ASP A 133 4.42 18.48 21.73
N PRO A 134 5.09 17.73 22.63
CA PRO A 134 4.51 16.56 23.29
C PRO A 134 3.43 16.94 24.32
N ASN A 135 3.29 18.25 24.60
CA ASN A 135 2.34 18.74 25.59
C ASN A 135 0.92 18.88 25.04
N LEU A 136 0.78 18.91 23.71
CA LEU A 136 -0.50 18.92 23.04
C LEU A 136 -1.11 17.52 23.06
N ARG A 137 -2.44 17.47 23.03
CA ARG A 137 -3.13 16.21 22.78
C ARG A 137 -2.91 15.77 21.33
N ILE A 138 -3.15 14.49 21.05
CA ILE A 138 -2.99 13.95 19.70
C ILE A 138 -4.00 14.55 18.70
N ASP A 139 -5.13 15.07 19.17
CA ASP A 139 -6.16 15.70 18.36
C ASP A 139 -6.02 17.23 18.27
N GLU A 140 -4.94 17.80 18.81
CA GLU A 140 -4.67 19.24 18.81
C GLU A 140 -3.53 19.61 17.86
N VAL A 141 -3.63 20.78 17.24
CA VAL A 141 -2.55 21.41 16.49
C VAL A 141 -2.39 22.86 16.93
N ALA A 142 -1.17 23.23 17.27
CA ALA A 142 -0.85 24.58 17.65
C ALA A 142 -0.63 25.46 16.41
N VAL A 143 -1.46 26.49 16.30
CA VAL A 143 -1.47 27.47 15.21
C VAL A 143 -0.84 28.78 15.70
N PRO A 144 0.09 29.38 14.95
CA PRO A 144 0.68 30.66 15.32
C PRO A 144 -0.35 31.79 15.27
N VAL A 145 -0.26 32.74 16.21
CA VAL A 145 -1.13 33.95 16.26
C VAL A 145 -1.19 34.68 14.92
N HIS A 146 -0.07 34.73 14.18
CA HIS A 146 0.02 35.40 12.88
C HIS A 146 -0.91 34.75 11.84
N VAL A 147 -0.98 33.41 11.80
CA VAL A 147 -1.88 32.68 10.91
C VAL A 147 -3.32 32.79 11.40
N ALA A 148 -3.53 32.70 12.73
CA ALA A 148 -4.87 32.76 13.32
C ALA A 148 -5.59 34.11 13.10
N LYS A 149 -4.87 35.23 13.07
CA LYS A 149 -5.43 36.56 12.76
C LYS A 149 -5.85 36.72 11.29
N ILE A 150 -5.21 35.98 10.38
CA ILE A 150 -5.47 36.06 8.94
C ILE A 150 -6.59 35.09 8.55
N LEU A 151 -6.51 33.83 9.01
CA LEU A 151 -7.53 32.82 8.75
C LEU A 151 -8.76 33.11 9.60
N THR A 152 -9.85 33.49 8.93
CA THR A 152 -11.11 33.82 9.58
C THR A 152 -12.17 32.75 9.34
N PHE A 153 -13.10 32.64 10.29
CA PHE A 153 -14.28 31.79 10.18
C PHE A 153 -15.56 32.66 10.19
N PRO A 154 -16.48 32.49 9.22
CA PRO A 154 -17.71 33.27 9.11
C PRO A 154 -18.77 32.75 10.09
N GLU A 155 -18.74 33.26 11.33
CA GLU A 155 -19.69 32.89 12.37
C GLU A 155 -21.01 33.65 12.19
N LYS A 156 -22.12 32.92 12.04
CA LYS A 156 -23.46 33.52 11.93
C LYS A 156 -23.97 33.94 13.31
N VAL A 157 -24.42 35.19 13.42
CA VAL A 157 -24.95 35.75 14.66
C VAL A 157 -26.31 35.13 14.97
N ASN A 158 -26.39 34.47 16.13
CA ASN A 158 -27.59 33.89 16.69
C ASN A 158 -27.74 34.29 18.17
N LYS A 159 -28.80 33.79 18.82
CA LYS A 159 -29.10 34.13 20.22
C LYS A 159 -28.00 33.70 21.19
N ALA A 160 -27.29 32.60 20.92
CA ALA A 160 -26.29 32.05 21.83
C ALA A 160 -24.96 32.82 21.75
N ASN A 161 -24.54 33.25 20.56
CA ASN A 161 -23.21 33.81 20.33
C ASN A 161 -23.15 35.34 20.22
N ILE A 162 -24.29 36.06 20.22
CA ILE A 162 -24.32 37.52 20.00
C ILE A 162 -23.43 38.29 20.99
N ASN A 163 -23.45 37.95 22.28
CA ASN A 163 -22.63 38.63 23.29
C ASN A 163 -21.14 38.33 23.12
N PHE A 164 -20.81 37.10 22.73
CA PHE A 164 -19.44 36.69 22.43
C PHE A 164 -18.91 37.43 21.19
N LEU A 165 -19.67 37.45 20.10
CA LEU A 165 -19.28 38.10 18.85
C LEU A 165 -19.16 39.62 18.99
N ARG A 166 -20.01 40.26 19.81
CA ARG A 166 -19.88 41.69 20.15
C ARG A 166 -18.50 42.01 20.73
N LYS A 167 -18.01 41.18 21.65
CA LYS A 167 -16.69 41.34 22.27
C LYS A 167 -15.56 41.19 21.23
N LEU A 168 -15.66 40.22 20.32
CA LEU A 168 -14.66 40.02 19.26
C LEU A 168 -14.65 41.19 18.27
N VAL A 169 -15.81 41.75 17.93
CA VAL A 169 -15.93 42.94 17.08
C VAL A 169 -15.30 44.17 17.74
N GLN A 170 -15.48 44.36 19.05
CA GLN A 170 -14.83 45.45 19.80
C GLN A 170 -13.30 45.35 19.77
N ASN A 171 -12.76 44.13 19.95
CA ASN A 171 -11.33 43.85 19.90
C ASN A 171 -10.72 44.19 18.52
N GLY A 172 -11.46 43.93 17.44
CA GLY A 172 -11.06 44.27 16.07
C GLY A 172 -10.00 43.35 15.45
N PRO A 173 -9.38 43.76 14.33
CA PRO A 173 -8.46 42.89 13.57
C PRO A 173 -7.09 42.65 14.22
N GLU A 174 -6.62 43.57 15.05
CA GLU A 174 -5.23 43.57 15.54
C GLU A 174 -5.05 42.75 16.83
N VAL A 175 -6.11 42.55 17.61
CA VAL A 175 -6.08 41.82 18.89
C VAL A 175 -6.66 40.43 18.70
N HIS A 176 -5.96 39.38 19.16
CA HIS A 176 -6.51 38.02 19.25
C HIS A 176 -7.06 37.79 20.67
N PRO A 177 -8.29 37.27 20.83
CA PRO A 177 -9.28 36.92 19.81
C PRO A 177 -10.08 38.15 19.31
N GLY A 178 -10.21 38.31 18.00
CA GLY A 178 -10.89 39.45 17.36
C GLY A 178 -11.64 39.09 16.07
N ALA A 179 -11.96 40.10 15.24
CA ALA A 179 -12.68 39.92 13.98
C ALA A 179 -12.20 40.89 12.90
N ASN A 180 -12.19 40.43 11.64
CA ASN A 180 -11.71 41.21 10.49
C ASN A 180 -12.84 41.89 9.71
N PHE A 181 -13.96 41.19 9.51
CA PHE A 181 -15.08 41.69 8.71
C PHE A 181 -16.42 41.48 9.39
N ILE A 182 -17.37 42.36 9.09
CA ILE A 182 -18.79 42.23 9.42
C ILE A 182 -19.62 42.36 8.14
N GLN A 183 -20.52 41.42 7.92
CA GLN A 183 -21.47 41.41 6.82
C GLN A 183 -22.90 41.45 7.37
N GLN A 184 -23.71 42.36 6.84
CA GLN A 184 -25.11 42.51 7.26
C GLN A 184 -26.01 41.48 6.55
N ARG A 185 -27.07 41.04 7.23
CA ARG A 185 -27.99 39.96 6.78
C ARG A 185 -28.44 40.05 5.30
N HIS A 186 -28.76 41.25 4.82
CA HIS A 186 -29.31 41.48 3.47
C HIS A 186 -28.29 42.09 2.49
N THR A 187 -27.01 42.14 2.86
CA THR A 187 -25.98 42.83 2.10
C THR A 187 -24.80 41.90 1.84
N GLN A 188 -24.28 41.93 0.60
CA GLN A 188 -23.07 41.17 0.24
C GLN A 188 -21.78 41.95 0.48
N MET A 189 -21.86 43.27 0.66
CA MET A 189 -20.70 44.10 1.02
C MET A 189 -20.23 43.77 2.44
N LYS A 190 -18.94 43.48 2.55
CA LYS A 190 -18.25 43.28 3.83
C LYS A 190 -17.66 44.59 4.31
N ARG A 191 -17.96 44.98 5.55
CA ARG A 191 -17.32 46.14 6.18
C ARG A 191 -16.03 45.66 6.86
N PHE A 192 -14.90 46.26 6.47
CA PHE A 192 -13.60 45.94 7.06
C PHE A 192 -13.44 46.66 8.41
N LEU A 193 -13.29 45.88 9.47
CA LEU A 193 -13.39 46.34 10.86
C LEU A 193 -12.16 47.12 11.36
N LYS A 194 -11.13 47.25 10.53
CA LYS A 194 -9.96 48.11 10.79
C LYS A 194 -10.34 49.60 10.82
N TYR A 195 -11.38 49.97 10.08
CA TYR A 195 -11.85 51.35 9.96
C TYR A 195 -13.23 51.51 10.62
N GLY A 196 -13.54 52.72 11.07
CA GLY A 196 -14.81 53.05 11.73
C GLY A 196 -14.83 52.76 13.23
N ASN A 197 -15.93 53.15 13.89
CA ASN A 197 -16.14 52.94 15.32
C ASN A 197 -16.72 51.53 15.57
N ARG A 198 -15.92 50.67 16.20
CA ARG A 198 -16.22 49.24 16.40
C ARG A 198 -17.29 49.01 17.46
N GLU A 199 -17.34 49.85 18.49
CA GLU A 199 -18.30 49.77 19.58
C GLU A 199 -19.72 50.01 19.05
N LYS A 200 -19.89 51.00 18.18
CA LYS A 200 -21.17 51.26 17.50
C LYS A 200 -21.57 50.08 16.61
N MET A 201 -20.65 49.54 15.81
CA MET A 201 -20.94 48.37 14.97
C MET A 201 -21.31 47.13 15.79
N ALA A 202 -20.70 46.93 16.96
CA ALA A 202 -21.05 45.84 17.86
C ALA A 202 -22.46 46.00 18.45
N GLN A 203 -22.86 47.22 18.82
CA GLN A 203 -24.22 47.51 19.28
C GLN A 203 -25.26 47.22 18.20
N GLU A 204 -24.96 47.57 16.96
CA GLU A 204 -25.83 47.40 15.79
C GLU A 204 -25.93 45.95 15.26
N LEU A 205 -25.18 44.99 15.82
CA LEU A 205 -25.23 43.58 15.39
C LEU A 205 -26.65 42.99 15.51
N LYS A 206 -27.13 42.38 14.43
CA LYS A 206 -28.45 41.73 14.34
C LYS A 206 -28.35 40.23 14.11
N TYR A 207 -29.45 39.52 14.38
CA TYR A 207 -29.54 38.08 14.09
C TYR A 207 -29.52 37.82 12.58
N GLY A 208 -28.65 36.90 12.17
CA GLY A 208 -28.39 36.59 10.77
C GLY A 208 -27.31 37.45 10.11
N ASP A 209 -26.70 38.40 10.82
CA ASP A 209 -25.42 38.98 10.38
C ASP A 209 -24.31 37.93 10.43
N ILE A 210 -23.23 38.14 9.68
CA ILE A 210 -22.05 37.27 9.66
C ILE A 210 -20.85 38.08 10.18
N VAL A 211 -20.16 37.53 11.18
CA VAL A 211 -18.92 38.07 11.70
C VAL A 211 -17.78 37.13 11.33
N GLU A 212 -16.83 37.63 10.54
CA GLU A 212 -15.61 36.88 10.19
C GLU A 212 -14.60 37.04 11.32
N ARG A 213 -14.78 36.22 12.36
CA ARG A 213 -13.88 36.16 13.51
C ARG A 213 -12.56 35.51 13.14
N HIS A 214 -11.49 35.83 13.87
CA HIS A 214 -10.24 35.08 13.82
C HIS A 214 -10.45 33.61 14.19
N LEU A 215 -9.49 32.77 13.80
CA LEU A 215 -9.38 31.41 14.31
C LEU A 215 -9.09 31.44 15.81
N ILE A 216 -9.83 30.63 16.57
CA ILE A 216 -9.72 30.53 18.03
C ILE A 216 -9.50 29.08 18.47
N ASP A 217 -9.22 28.91 19.76
CA ASP A 217 -9.04 27.58 20.36
C ASP A 217 -10.30 26.73 20.21
N GLY A 218 -10.13 25.49 19.74
CA GLY A 218 -11.22 24.54 19.51
C GLY A 218 -11.83 24.56 18.11
N ASP A 219 -11.38 25.45 17.22
CA ASP A 219 -11.78 25.41 15.81
C ASP A 219 -11.23 24.15 15.12
N VAL A 220 -12.05 23.54 14.26
CA VAL A 220 -11.68 22.37 13.46
C VAL A 220 -10.92 22.83 12.23
N VAL A 221 -9.69 22.33 12.05
CA VAL A 221 -8.82 22.65 10.92
C VAL A 221 -8.30 21.37 10.27
N LEU A 222 -8.20 21.36 8.93
CA LEU A 222 -7.55 20.26 8.22
C LEU A 222 -6.05 20.51 8.15
N PHE A 223 -5.29 19.47 8.44
CA PHE A 223 -3.84 19.49 8.44
C PHE A 223 -3.30 18.38 7.54
N ASN A 224 -2.44 18.75 6.60
CA ASN A 224 -2.01 17.89 5.49
C ASN A 224 -0.50 17.99 5.21
N ARG A 225 0.13 16.84 4.91
CA ARG A 225 1.50 16.79 4.38
C ARG A 225 1.49 16.44 2.88
N GLN A 226 2.35 17.11 2.12
CA GLN A 226 2.61 16.77 0.72
C GLN A 226 3.93 15.97 0.63
N PRO A 227 4.00 14.84 -0.09
CA PRO A 227 2.94 14.14 -0.84
C PRO A 227 2.00 13.29 0.04
N SER A 228 0.73 13.19 -0.35
CA SER A 228 -0.28 12.36 0.33
C SER A 228 -0.39 10.98 -0.35
N LEU A 229 -0.14 9.91 0.40
CA LEU A 229 -0.15 8.54 -0.11
C LEU A 229 -1.38 7.74 0.32
N HIS A 230 -2.01 8.13 1.43
CA HIS A 230 -3.20 7.48 1.97
C HIS A 230 -4.11 8.51 2.66
N LYS A 231 -5.35 8.15 2.99
CA LYS A 231 -6.31 9.10 3.58
C LYS A 231 -5.81 9.80 4.85
N LEU A 232 -5.07 9.11 5.73
CA LEU A 232 -4.54 9.70 6.96
C LEU A 232 -3.44 10.76 6.74
N SER A 233 -2.95 10.96 5.51
CA SER A 233 -2.03 12.08 5.22
C SER A 233 -2.72 13.44 5.33
N ILE A 234 -4.05 13.47 5.40
CA ILE A 234 -4.87 14.65 5.74
C ILE A 234 -5.84 14.28 6.86
N MET A 235 -5.78 14.99 7.98
CA MET A 235 -6.65 14.77 9.15
C MET A 235 -7.11 16.09 9.75
N ALA A 236 -8.24 16.06 10.43
CA ALA A 236 -8.77 17.21 11.15
C ALA A 236 -8.26 17.23 12.59
N HIS A 237 -7.78 18.40 13.01
CA HIS A 237 -7.30 18.67 14.36
C HIS A 237 -8.04 19.88 14.93
N LEU A 238 -8.04 19.99 16.26
CA LEU A 238 -8.51 21.16 16.98
C LEU A 238 -7.38 22.18 17.07
N ALA A 239 -7.62 23.39 16.59
CA ALA A 239 -6.65 24.47 16.63
C ALA A 239 -6.44 24.96 18.07
N ARG A 240 -5.19 25.27 18.41
CA ARG A 240 -4.83 25.99 19.64
C ARG A 240 -3.84 27.10 19.33
N VAL A 241 -4.16 28.32 19.69
CA VAL A 241 -3.35 29.48 19.31
C VAL A 241 -2.14 29.62 20.22
N LYS A 242 -0.96 29.76 19.62
CA LYS A 242 0.33 29.83 20.32
C LYS A 242 1.24 30.92 19.72
N PRO A 243 2.21 31.46 20.48
CA PRO A 243 2.96 32.65 20.08
C PRO A 243 3.98 32.40 18.94
N HIS A 244 4.71 31.28 18.98
CA HIS A 244 5.75 30.96 18.00
C HIS A 244 5.16 30.62 16.63
N ARG A 245 5.95 30.86 15.55
CA ARG A 245 5.53 30.86 14.14
C ARG A 245 5.37 29.48 13.48
N THR A 246 5.91 28.43 14.07
CA THR A 246 5.80 27.06 13.52
C THR A 246 4.46 26.42 13.88
N PHE A 247 4.01 25.49 13.05
CA PHE A 247 2.96 24.55 13.43
C PHE A 247 3.52 23.52 14.40
N ARG A 248 2.75 23.16 15.42
CA ARG A 248 3.17 22.21 16.46
C ARG A 248 2.10 21.16 16.68
N PHE A 249 2.49 19.89 16.77
CA PHE A 249 1.59 18.79 17.06
C PHE A 249 2.37 17.68 17.80
N ASN A 250 1.62 16.74 18.39
CA ASN A 250 2.18 15.65 19.16
C ASN A 250 2.85 14.60 18.24
N GLU A 251 4.02 14.12 18.64
CA GLU A 251 4.90 13.22 17.88
C GLU A 251 4.27 11.84 17.64
N CYS A 252 3.29 11.42 18.46
CA CYS A 252 2.52 10.20 18.21
C CYS A 252 1.83 10.22 16.83
N VAL A 253 1.54 11.41 16.29
CA VAL A 253 0.85 11.61 14.99
C VAL A 253 1.83 11.78 13.83
N CYS A 254 3.14 11.74 14.07
CA CYS A 254 4.14 11.85 13.00
C CYS A 254 4.09 10.69 12.01
N THR A 255 3.75 9.48 12.47
CA THR A 255 3.78 8.27 11.63
C THR A 255 2.78 8.33 10.46
N PRO A 256 1.50 8.69 10.64
CA PRO A 256 0.58 8.89 9.51
C PRO A 256 1.02 9.96 8.51
N TYR A 257 1.69 11.01 8.96
CA TYR A 257 2.20 12.05 8.06
C TYR A 257 3.55 11.66 7.45
N ASN A 258 4.25 10.66 7.99
CA ASN A 258 5.64 10.37 7.68
C ASN A 258 6.53 11.62 7.84
N ALA A 259 6.33 12.35 8.94
CA ALA A 259 7.04 13.58 9.29
C ALA A 259 8.17 13.30 10.30
N ASP A 260 9.29 14.01 10.17
CA ASP A 260 10.52 13.80 10.96
C ASP A 260 11.13 15.10 11.55
N PHE A 261 10.50 16.26 11.33
CA PHE A 261 10.89 17.57 11.88
C PHE A 261 12.29 18.06 11.46
N ASP A 262 12.73 17.75 10.24
CA ASP A 262 14.04 18.14 9.70
C ASP A 262 14.05 19.49 8.92
N GLY A 263 12.95 20.24 8.98
CA GLY A 263 12.69 21.42 8.13
C GLY A 263 11.43 21.26 7.27
N ASP A 264 10.75 20.13 7.40
CA ASP A 264 9.44 19.85 6.79
C ASP A 264 8.41 20.98 6.98
N GLU A 265 7.59 21.19 5.94
CA GLU A 265 6.47 22.13 5.95
C GLU A 265 5.15 21.40 5.72
N MET A 266 4.11 21.82 6.43
CA MET A 266 2.77 21.26 6.29
C MET A 266 1.73 22.34 6.00
N ASN A 267 0.67 21.94 5.31
CA ASN A 267 -0.43 22.82 4.91
C ASN A 267 -1.58 22.71 5.92
N LEU A 268 -2.22 23.83 6.20
CA LEU A 268 -3.40 23.94 7.05
C LEU A 268 -4.54 24.59 6.25
N HIS A 269 -5.74 24.05 6.34
CA HIS A 269 -6.93 24.57 5.67
C HIS A 269 -8.06 24.73 6.69
N LEU A 270 -8.77 25.85 6.65
CA LEU A 270 -9.88 26.14 7.57
C LEU A 270 -11.23 25.99 6.85
N PRO A 271 -12.03 24.94 7.16
CA PRO A 271 -13.39 24.81 6.66
C PRO A 271 -14.24 26.06 6.96
N GLN A 272 -14.89 26.60 5.93
CA GLN A 272 -15.65 27.86 6.03
C GLN A 272 -17.15 27.65 6.34
N THR A 273 -17.64 26.41 6.34
CA THR A 273 -19.05 26.05 6.58
C THR A 273 -19.19 25.08 7.75
N GLU A 274 -20.31 25.16 8.48
CA GLU A 274 -20.59 24.27 9.61
C GLU A 274 -20.74 22.80 9.19
N GLU A 275 -21.33 22.55 8.02
CA GLU A 275 -21.46 21.20 7.46
C GLU A 275 -20.08 20.58 7.22
N ALA A 276 -19.16 21.32 6.59
CA ALA A 276 -17.79 20.86 6.35
C ALA A 276 -17.00 20.69 7.66
N LYS A 277 -17.24 21.54 8.68
CA LYS A 277 -16.64 21.36 10.02
C LYS A 277 -17.10 20.06 10.67
N ALA A 278 -18.40 19.75 10.58
CA ALA A 278 -18.96 18.53 11.14
C ALA A 278 -18.40 17.28 10.43
N GLU A 279 -18.37 17.26 9.09
CA GLU A 279 -17.78 16.15 8.33
C GLU A 279 -16.29 15.97 8.66
N ALA A 280 -15.52 17.07 8.70
CA ALA A 280 -14.10 17.02 9.04
C ALA A 280 -13.87 16.47 10.46
N LEU A 281 -14.63 16.91 11.46
CA LEU A 281 -14.45 16.48 12.85
C LEU A 281 -14.83 15.01 13.06
N VAL A 282 -15.96 14.58 12.51
CA VAL A 282 -16.51 13.24 12.73
C VAL A 282 -15.75 12.18 11.92
N LEU A 283 -15.54 12.42 10.62
CA LEU A 283 -14.97 11.43 9.71
C LEU A 283 -13.44 11.53 9.63
N MET A 284 -12.91 12.75 9.59
CA MET A 284 -11.47 13.00 9.39
C MET A 284 -10.71 13.30 10.69
N GLY A 285 -11.39 13.31 11.84
CA GLY A 285 -10.78 13.57 13.13
C GLY A 285 -9.72 12.53 13.49
N THR A 286 -8.63 12.96 14.14
CA THR A 286 -7.51 12.08 14.50
C THR A 286 -7.95 10.89 15.37
N LYS A 287 -8.90 11.10 16.29
CA LYS A 287 -9.44 10.03 17.17
C LYS A 287 -10.23 8.95 16.44
N ALA A 288 -10.90 9.30 15.33
CA ALA A 288 -11.59 8.35 14.48
C ALA A 288 -10.62 7.58 13.56
N ASN A 289 -9.41 8.13 13.36
CA ASN A 289 -8.42 7.64 12.42
C ASN A 289 -7.15 7.09 13.09
N LEU A 290 -7.27 6.48 14.28
CA LEU A 290 -6.13 5.87 14.96
C LEU A 290 -5.59 4.63 14.22
N VAL A 291 -6.46 3.94 13.49
CA VAL A 291 -6.15 2.72 12.73
C VAL A 291 -6.11 2.97 11.24
N THR A 292 -5.25 2.24 10.52
CA THR A 292 -5.21 2.29 9.06
C THR A 292 -6.30 1.42 8.43
N PRO A 293 -6.94 1.86 7.34
CA PRO A 293 -7.89 1.04 6.60
C PRO A 293 -7.25 -0.16 5.88
N ARG A 294 -5.91 -0.21 5.77
CA ARG A 294 -5.19 -1.23 4.99
C ARG A 294 -5.24 -2.61 5.63
N ASN A 295 -4.99 -2.68 6.94
CA ASN A 295 -4.85 -3.93 7.71
C ASN A 295 -5.46 -3.83 9.13
N GLY A 296 -6.07 -2.68 9.48
CA GLY A 296 -6.68 -2.45 10.79
C GLY A 296 -5.69 -2.27 11.94
N GLU A 297 -4.41 -2.03 11.66
CA GLU A 297 -3.39 -1.77 12.68
C GLU A 297 -3.39 -0.30 13.14
N PRO A 298 -2.99 -0.01 14.41
CA PRO A 298 -2.82 1.36 14.87
C PRO A 298 -1.59 2.01 14.21
N LEU A 299 -1.79 3.17 13.59
CA LEU A 299 -0.71 4.01 13.05
C LEU A 299 -0.27 5.08 14.05
N ILE A 300 -1.22 5.68 14.76
CA ILE A 300 -0.95 6.67 15.81
C ILE A 300 -0.70 5.92 17.11
N ALA A 301 0.55 5.95 17.56
CA ALA A 301 1.04 5.19 18.70
C ALA A 301 2.33 5.82 19.25
N ALA A 302 2.92 5.23 20.29
CA ALA A 302 4.17 5.71 20.85
C ALA A 302 5.34 5.58 19.85
N ILE A 303 6.23 6.57 19.84
CA ILE A 303 7.38 6.66 18.95
C ILE A 303 8.68 6.93 19.76
N GLN A 304 9.83 6.54 19.20
CA GLN A 304 11.19 6.89 19.66
C GLN A 304 11.33 6.99 21.20
N ASP A 305 11.46 8.20 21.74
CA ASP A 305 11.73 8.46 23.17
C ASP A 305 10.58 8.03 24.09
N PHE A 306 9.33 8.07 23.62
CA PHE A 306 8.21 7.55 24.40
C PHE A 306 8.34 6.04 24.63
N LEU A 307 8.81 5.30 23.62
CA LEU A 307 9.08 3.86 23.73
C LEU A 307 10.29 3.58 24.63
N THR A 308 11.40 4.30 24.43
CA THR A 308 12.62 4.12 25.25
C THR A 308 12.33 4.46 26.72
N GLY A 309 11.63 5.58 26.98
CA GLY A 309 11.23 6.00 28.32
C GLY A 309 10.30 4.99 29.00
N ALA A 310 9.29 4.49 28.29
CA ALA A 310 8.37 3.47 28.81
C ALA A 310 9.07 2.13 29.08
N TYR A 311 9.98 1.71 28.18
CA TYR A 311 10.78 0.50 28.36
C TYR A 311 11.63 0.58 29.62
N LEU A 312 12.44 1.65 29.74
CA LEU A 312 13.30 1.86 30.90
C LEU A 312 12.51 2.07 32.20
N LEU A 313 11.28 2.58 32.14
CA LEU A 313 10.41 2.71 33.29
C LEU A 313 9.89 1.35 33.77
N THR A 314 9.54 0.47 32.84
CA THR A 314 8.85 -0.80 33.13
C THR A 314 9.78 -2.00 33.36
N LEU A 315 11.10 -1.80 33.33
CA LEU A 315 12.07 -2.81 33.76
C LEU A 315 11.88 -3.21 35.23
N LYS A 316 12.36 -4.40 35.60
CA LYS A 316 12.21 -4.96 36.95
C LYS A 316 13.05 -4.22 38.01
N ASP A 317 14.15 -3.61 37.60
CA ASP A 317 15.12 -2.96 38.49
C ASP A 317 14.71 -1.53 38.89
N THR A 318 13.59 -1.01 38.39
CA THR A 318 13.14 0.35 38.71
C THR A 318 12.30 0.40 39.98
N PHE A 319 12.85 1.07 40.99
CA PHE A 319 12.17 1.34 42.26
C PHE A 319 12.12 2.84 42.54
N PHE A 320 10.95 3.31 42.97
CA PHE A 320 10.71 4.70 43.32
C PHE A 320 10.29 4.82 44.78
N ASP A 321 10.81 5.82 45.45
CA ASP A 321 10.27 6.29 46.72
C ASP A 321 8.96 7.05 46.48
N ARG A 322 8.26 7.37 47.57
CA ARG A 322 6.99 8.09 47.49
C ARG A 322 7.14 9.45 46.80
N ALA A 323 8.23 10.17 47.06
CA ALA A 323 8.43 11.51 46.50
C ALA A 323 8.60 11.47 44.99
N LYS A 324 9.47 10.59 44.47
CA LYS A 324 9.68 10.45 43.03
C LYS A 324 8.45 9.88 42.33
N ALA A 325 7.78 8.90 42.92
CA ALA A 325 6.53 8.34 42.39
C ALA A 325 5.47 9.44 42.21
N CYS A 326 5.22 10.24 43.24
CA CYS A 326 4.27 11.36 43.16
C CYS A 326 4.68 12.40 42.12
N GLN A 327 5.97 12.74 42.01
CA GLN A 327 6.44 13.73 41.04
C GLN A 327 6.22 13.28 39.58
N ILE A 328 6.48 12.01 39.27
CA ILE A 328 6.28 11.47 37.92
C ILE A 328 4.78 11.43 37.60
N ILE A 329 3.96 10.93 38.53
CA ILE A 329 2.50 10.83 38.35
C ILE A 329 1.89 12.23 38.20
N ALA A 330 2.32 13.22 38.97
CA ALA A 330 1.79 14.59 38.92
C ALA A 330 1.91 15.24 37.54
N SER A 331 2.85 14.79 36.70
CA SER A 331 3.01 15.29 35.33
C SER A 331 1.74 15.14 34.48
N ILE A 332 0.91 14.13 34.75
CA ILE A 332 -0.32 13.88 33.97
C ILE A 332 -1.48 14.79 34.37
N LEU A 333 -1.39 15.50 35.50
CA LEU A 333 -2.46 16.37 36.04
C LEU A 333 -2.49 17.73 35.36
N VAL A 334 -2.75 17.71 34.05
CA VAL A 334 -2.79 18.90 33.21
C VAL A 334 -3.94 18.80 32.20
N GLY A 335 -4.54 19.95 31.88
CA GLY A 335 -5.69 20.00 31.00
C GLY A 335 -6.91 19.39 31.67
N LYS A 336 -7.52 18.36 31.08
CA LYS A 336 -8.74 17.76 31.63
C LYS A 336 -8.51 16.88 32.86
N ASP A 337 -7.30 16.32 33.01
CA ASP A 337 -6.93 15.50 34.17
C ASP A 337 -6.52 16.36 35.38
N GLU A 338 -6.70 17.69 35.34
CA GLU A 338 -6.43 18.57 36.49
C GLU A 338 -7.41 18.34 37.65
N LYS A 339 -8.65 17.92 37.35
CA LYS A 339 -9.72 17.77 38.35
C LYS A 339 -9.86 16.36 38.92
N ILE A 340 -9.15 15.38 38.37
CA ILE A 340 -9.27 13.99 38.82
C ILE A 340 -8.52 13.78 40.15
N LYS A 341 -9.05 12.91 41.00
CA LYS A 341 -8.34 12.45 42.20
C LYS A 341 -7.34 11.37 41.80
N VAL A 342 -6.06 11.65 41.98
CA VAL A 342 -5.00 10.68 41.68
C VAL A 342 -5.05 9.50 42.64
N ARG A 343 -5.13 8.29 42.07
CA ARG A 343 -5.02 7.03 42.81
C ARG A 343 -3.55 6.63 42.89
N LEU A 344 -2.88 6.94 44.01
CA LEU A 344 -1.56 6.36 44.29
C LEU A 344 -1.75 4.90 44.74
N PRO A 345 -1.20 3.89 44.02
CA PRO A 345 -1.38 2.50 44.39
C PRO A 345 -0.63 2.16 45.69
N PRO A 346 -0.98 1.06 46.37
CA PRO A 346 -0.17 0.54 47.47
C PRO A 346 1.27 0.23 47.02
N PRO A 347 2.30 0.49 47.85
CA PRO A 347 3.68 0.17 47.52
C PRO A 347 3.87 -1.36 47.42
N THR A 348 4.72 -1.80 46.48
CA THR A 348 5.07 -3.22 46.32
C THR A 348 5.89 -3.73 47.50
N ILE A 349 6.87 -2.94 47.95
CA ILE A 349 7.73 -3.27 49.09
C ILE A 349 7.31 -2.39 50.27
N LEU A 350 6.92 -3.01 51.37
CA LEU A 350 6.54 -2.31 52.60
C LEU A 350 7.69 -2.21 53.62
N LYS A 351 8.47 -3.30 53.76
CA LYS A 351 9.64 -3.38 54.65
C LYS A 351 10.78 -4.06 53.88
N PRO A 352 12.04 -3.58 53.94
CA PRO A 352 12.61 -2.58 54.85
C PRO A 352 12.30 -1.12 54.51
N VAL A 353 12.05 -0.80 53.24
CA VAL A 353 11.75 0.56 52.75
C VAL A 353 10.51 0.54 51.86
N THR A 354 9.78 1.65 51.85
CA THR A 354 8.55 1.79 51.06
C THR A 354 8.86 2.14 49.62
N LEU A 355 8.78 1.16 48.72
CA LEU A 355 9.13 1.32 47.30
C LEU A 355 8.00 0.88 46.37
N TRP A 356 7.82 1.67 45.32
CA TRP A 356 6.95 1.38 44.17
C TRP A 356 7.78 0.89 43.00
N THR A 357 7.29 -0.10 42.26
CA THR A 357 7.94 -0.52 41.01
C THR A 357 7.52 0.39 39.86
N GLY A 358 8.36 0.54 38.85
CA GLY A 358 7.99 1.38 37.69
C GLY A 358 6.78 0.88 36.90
N LYS A 359 6.48 -0.43 36.95
CA LYS A 359 5.24 -1.00 36.39
C LYS A 359 3.97 -0.43 37.05
N GLN A 360 4.01 -0.17 38.36
CA GLN A 360 2.88 0.47 39.06
C GLN A 360 2.68 1.90 38.59
N ILE A 361 3.76 2.67 38.41
CA ILE A 361 3.68 4.05 37.90
C ILE A 361 3.11 4.08 36.48
N PHE A 362 3.53 3.12 35.64
CA PHE A 362 2.98 2.97 34.29
C PHE A 362 1.48 2.66 34.28
N SER A 363 0.98 1.82 35.21
CA SER A 363 -0.45 1.46 35.29
C SER A 363 -1.38 2.66 35.51
N VAL A 364 -0.88 3.74 36.13
CA VAL A 364 -1.63 4.99 36.34
C VAL A 364 -1.99 5.66 35.02
N ILE A 365 -1.23 5.44 33.94
CA ILE A 365 -1.56 5.93 32.59
C ILE A 365 -2.89 5.33 32.10
N LEU A 366 -3.08 4.03 32.35
CA LEU A 366 -4.26 3.27 31.93
C LEU A 366 -5.47 3.58 32.79
N ARG A 367 -5.26 3.73 34.11
CA ARG A 367 -6.31 4.06 35.06
C ARG A 367 -5.80 5.04 36.15
N PRO A 368 -5.92 6.36 35.92
CA PRO A 368 -5.37 7.36 36.83
C PRO A 368 -6.21 7.62 38.08
N SER A 369 -7.50 7.29 38.04
CA SER A 369 -8.47 7.58 39.09
C SER A 369 -9.42 6.40 39.33
N ASP A 370 -10.06 6.38 40.51
CA ASP A 370 -10.93 5.28 40.94
C ASP A 370 -12.24 5.22 40.12
N ASP A 371 -12.76 6.38 39.72
CA ASP A 371 -13.97 6.58 38.91
C ASP A 371 -13.78 6.19 37.43
N ASN A 372 -12.53 6.08 36.96
CA ASN A 372 -12.29 5.66 35.58
C ASN A 372 -12.75 4.19 35.37
N PRO A 373 -13.67 3.93 34.41
CA PRO A 373 -14.23 2.61 34.15
C PRO A 373 -13.25 1.64 33.48
N VAL A 374 -12.14 2.11 32.91
CA VAL A 374 -11.22 1.29 32.13
C VAL A 374 -10.69 0.09 32.94
N ARG A 375 -10.81 -1.10 32.34
CA ARG A 375 -10.24 -2.38 32.83
C ARG A 375 -9.58 -3.09 31.67
N ALA A 376 -8.44 -2.56 31.22
CA ALA A 376 -7.72 -3.13 30.08
C ALA A 376 -7.10 -4.48 30.44
N ASN A 377 -7.22 -5.45 29.53
CA ASN A 377 -6.63 -6.78 29.65
C ASN A 377 -5.87 -7.13 28.36
N LEU A 378 -4.61 -7.53 28.50
CA LEU A 378 -3.74 -7.93 27.38
C LEU A 378 -2.75 -8.98 27.86
N ARG A 379 -2.57 -10.03 27.08
CA ARG A 379 -1.57 -11.08 27.32
C ARG A 379 -0.84 -11.36 26.01
N THR A 380 0.42 -11.00 25.91
CA THR A 380 1.18 -11.09 24.64
C THR A 380 2.66 -11.32 24.87
N LYS A 381 3.34 -11.81 23.82
CA LYS A 381 4.80 -11.97 23.81
C LYS A 381 5.45 -10.63 23.51
N GLY A 382 6.51 -10.29 24.24
CA GLY A 382 7.39 -9.18 23.92
C GLY A 382 8.37 -9.54 22.79
N LYS A 383 9.20 -8.58 22.38
CA LYS A 383 10.07 -8.75 21.20
C LYS A 383 11.21 -9.75 21.43
N GLN A 384 11.72 -9.82 22.66
CA GLN A 384 12.86 -10.64 23.08
C GLN A 384 12.44 -11.91 23.84
N TYR A 385 11.22 -12.37 23.64
CA TYR A 385 10.68 -13.55 24.29
C TYR A 385 11.46 -14.83 23.88
N CYS A 386 11.98 -15.57 24.86
CA CYS A 386 12.83 -16.74 24.63
C CYS A 386 12.08 -18.00 24.11
N GLY A 387 10.77 -17.92 23.89
CA GLY A 387 9.93 -19.04 23.43
C GLY A 387 9.43 -19.95 24.55
N LYS A 388 10.11 -19.98 25.70
CA LYS A 388 9.82 -20.85 26.86
C LYS A 388 9.54 -20.02 28.12
N GLY A 389 8.92 -20.64 29.12
CA GLY A 389 8.66 -20.03 30.43
C GLY A 389 7.37 -19.19 30.51
N GLU A 390 6.77 -18.82 29.37
CA GLU A 390 5.56 -17.99 29.30
C GLU A 390 5.75 -16.71 30.14
N ASP A 391 5.09 -16.59 31.28
CA ASP A 391 5.18 -15.41 32.15
C ASP A 391 6.47 -15.35 32.98
N LEU A 392 7.17 -16.48 33.14
CA LEU A 392 8.38 -16.62 33.96
C LEU A 392 9.68 -16.54 33.14
N CYS A 393 9.63 -15.91 31.96
CA CYS A 393 10.80 -15.81 31.11
C CYS A 393 11.91 -14.95 31.73
N VAL A 394 13.16 -15.34 31.51
CA VAL A 394 14.35 -14.68 32.10
C VAL A 394 14.45 -13.21 31.67
N ASN A 395 14.03 -12.91 30.45
CA ASN A 395 14.15 -11.58 29.84
C ASN A 395 13.02 -10.61 30.23
N ASP A 396 12.07 -11.01 31.10
CA ASP A 396 10.88 -10.22 31.45
C ASP A 396 10.17 -9.65 30.20
N SER A 397 9.95 -10.52 29.20
CA SER A 397 9.44 -10.17 27.86
C SER A 397 8.17 -10.96 27.52
N TYR A 398 7.33 -11.19 28.52
CA TYR A 398 5.96 -11.64 28.34
C TYR A 398 5.08 -10.66 29.10
N VAL A 399 4.19 -10.00 28.37
CA VAL A 399 3.41 -8.89 28.89
C VAL A 399 2.05 -9.41 29.34
N THR A 400 1.77 -9.20 30.62
CA THR A 400 0.44 -9.44 31.21
C THR A 400 -0.08 -8.15 31.84
N ILE A 401 -1.11 -7.59 31.23
CA ILE A 401 -1.91 -6.49 31.80
C ILE A 401 -3.24 -7.09 32.21
N GLN A 402 -3.59 -6.96 33.48
CA GLN A 402 -4.84 -7.45 34.03
C GLN A 402 -5.52 -6.32 34.80
N ASN A 403 -6.77 -6.02 34.47
CA ASN A 403 -7.56 -4.95 35.08
C ASN A 403 -6.81 -3.62 35.15
N SER A 404 -6.18 -3.21 34.04
CA SER A 404 -5.34 -2.01 33.88
C SER A 404 -4.04 -1.96 34.71
N GLU A 405 -3.65 -3.06 35.34
CA GLU A 405 -2.40 -3.18 36.10
C GLU A 405 -1.39 -4.02 35.32
N LEU A 406 -0.14 -3.53 35.22
CA LEU A 406 0.95 -4.23 34.51
C LEU A 406 1.64 -5.20 35.48
N MET A 407 1.37 -6.49 35.31
CA MET A 407 1.85 -7.54 36.22
C MET A 407 3.27 -7.99 35.88
N SER A 408 3.56 -8.17 34.60
CA SER A 408 4.83 -8.69 34.08
C SER A 408 5.13 -8.12 32.70
N GLY A 409 6.40 -8.17 32.29
CA GLY A 409 6.85 -7.72 30.99
C GLY A 409 7.25 -6.25 30.93
N SER A 410 8.30 -5.95 30.15
CA SER A 410 8.61 -4.59 29.70
C SER A 410 7.70 -4.16 28.55
N MET A 411 7.44 -2.85 28.44
CA MET A 411 6.69 -2.30 27.31
C MET A 411 7.62 -2.03 26.12
N ASP A 412 7.47 -2.82 25.07
CA ASP A 412 8.26 -2.72 23.83
C ASP A 412 7.42 -2.10 22.69
N LYS A 413 8.03 -1.88 21.51
CA LYS A 413 7.33 -1.43 20.29
C LYS A 413 6.12 -2.29 19.94
N GLY A 414 6.17 -3.61 20.16
CA GLY A 414 5.05 -4.51 19.87
C GLY A 414 3.80 -4.24 20.73
N THR A 415 3.96 -3.60 21.89
CA THR A 415 2.88 -3.39 22.87
C THR A 415 2.42 -1.92 22.93
N LEU A 416 3.31 -0.96 22.66
CA LEU A 416 2.98 0.47 22.67
C LEU A 416 3.13 1.18 21.32
N GLY A 417 3.90 0.62 20.39
CA GLY A 417 4.23 1.23 19.11
C GLY A 417 3.27 0.85 17.98
N SER A 418 3.50 1.46 16.82
CA SER A 418 2.72 1.20 15.60
C SER A 418 3.13 -0.12 14.92
N GLY A 419 2.19 -0.70 14.18
CA GLY A 419 2.42 -1.90 13.35
C GLY A 419 2.16 -3.25 14.03
N SER A 420 1.46 -3.27 15.17
CA SER A 420 0.93 -4.51 15.75
C SER A 420 -0.45 -4.29 16.36
N LYS A 421 -1.33 -5.29 16.23
CA LYS A 421 -2.66 -5.30 16.86
C LYS A 421 -2.62 -5.58 18.35
N ASN A 422 -1.58 -6.26 18.84
CA ASN A 422 -1.38 -6.58 20.27
C ASN A 422 -0.86 -5.37 21.08
N ASN A 423 -1.41 -4.19 20.78
CA ASN A 423 -1.06 -2.92 21.37
C ASN A 423 -2.09 -2.52 22.42
N ILE A 424 -1.65 -1.98 23.56
CA ILE A 424 -2.56 -1.59 24.65
C ILE A 424 -3.51 -0.45 24.27
N PHE A 425 -3.08 0.51 23.44
CA PHE A 425 -3.94 1.58 22.91
C PHE A 425 -4.98 1.02 21.93
N TYR A 426 -4.63 -0.02 21.17
CA TYR A 426 -5.58 -0.73 20.32
C TYR A 426 -6.65 -1.46 21.14
N ILE A 427 -6.25 -2.09 22.25
CA ILE A 427 -7.19 -2.70 23.21
C ILE A 427 -8.14 -1.65 23.79
N LEU A 428 -7.61 -0.49 24.23
CA LEU A 428 -8.44 0.61 24.73
C LEU A 428 -9.44 1.09 23.67
N LEU A 429 -8.97 1.26 22.43
CA LEU A 429 -9.82 1.68 21.31
C LEU A 429 -10.97 0.69 21.05
N ARG A 430 -10.69 -0.61 21.04
CA ARG A 430 -11.68 -1.64 20.66
C ARG A 430 -12.67 -2.00 21.75
N ASP A 431 -12.29 -1.82 23.01
CA ASP A 431 -13.12 -2.24 24.15
C ASP A 431 -13.74 -1.08 24.91
N TRP A 432 -13.05 0.06 25.01
CA TRP A 432 -13.43 1.20 25.86
C TRP A 432 -13.68 2.48 25.08
N GLY A 433 -13.26 2.54 23.82
CA GLY A 433 -13.56 3.62 22.88
C GLY A 433 -12.39 4.54 22.56
N GLN A 434 -12.63 5.43 21.60
CA GLN A 434 -11.59 6.29 21.00
C GLN A 434 -11.01 7.33 21.97
N ASN A 435 -11.83 7.87 22.88
CA ASN A 435 -11.40 8.93 23.79
C ASN A 435 -10.38 8.40 24.82
N GLU A 436 -10.62 7.22 25.39
CA GLU A 436 -9.72 6.60 26.38
C GLU A 436 -8.35 6.27 25.77
N ALA A 437 -8.33 5.79 24.52
CA ALA A 437 -7.09 5.55 23.79
C ALA A 437 -6.30 6.85 23.56
N ALA A 438 -6.97 7.93 23.13
CA ALA A 438 -6.35 9.24 22.92
C ALA A 438 -5.78 9.83 24.22
N ASP A 439 -6.48 9.61 25.33
CA ASP A 439 -6.04 10.10 26.64
C ASP A 439 -4.83 9.36 27.16
N ALA A 440 -4.85 8.03 27.11
CA ALA A 440 -3.71 7.21 27.51
C ALA A 440 -2.45 7.57 26.70
N MET A 441 -2.58 7.84 25.39
CA MET A 441 -1.47 8.32 24.57
C MET A 441 -0.95 9.69 25.02
N SER A 442 -1.85 10.65 25.30
CA SER A 442 -1.44 11.98 25.79
C SER A 442 -0.76 11.93 27.17
N ARG A 443 -1.20 11.04 28.05
CA ARG A 443 -0.60 10.79 29.37
C ARG A 443 0.78 10.16 29.23
N LEU A 444 0.95 9.20 28.32
CA LEU A 444 2.26 8.60 28.04
C LEU A 444 3.25 9.64 27.48
N ALA A 445 2.81 10.44 26.50
CA ALA A 445 3.61 11.52 25.91
C ALA A 445 4.05 12.56 26.95
N ARG A 446 3.33 12.69 28.05
CA ARG A 446 3.67 13.57 29.17
C ARG A 446 4.62 12.92 30.18
N LEU A 447 4.31 11.68 30.58
CA LEU A 447 5.00 10.98 31.66
C LEU A 447 6.39 10.48 31.23
N ALA A 448 6.50 9.89 30.04
CA ALA A 448 7.76 9.30 29.57
C ALA A 448 8.89 10.33 29.46
N PRO A 449 8.70 11.55 28.90
CA PRO A 449 9.75 12.56 28.87
C PRO A 449 10.20 13.04 30.25
N VAL A 450 9.29 13.19 31.21
CA VAL A 450 9.64 13.57 32.59
C VAL A 450 10.55 12.51 33.21
N TYR A 451 10.20 11.24 33.09
CA TYR A 451 11.06 10.16 33.57
C TYR A 451 12.41 10.11 32.84
N LEU A 452 12.39 10.12 31.51
CA LEU A 452 13.58 9.92 30.68
C LEU A 452 14.60 11.05 30.84
N SER A 453 14.13 12.31 30.84
CA SER A 453 15.00 13.49 31.00
C SER A 453 15.63 13.57 32.40
N ASN A 454 14.91 13.14 33.45
CA ASN A 454 15.45 13.12 34.80
C ASN A 454 16.31 11.89 35.12
N ARG A 455 16.13 10.77 34.39
CA ARG A 455 17.01 9.60 34.47
C ARG A 455 18.33 9.83 33.73
N GLY A 456 18.26 10.48 32.57
CA GLY A 456 19.37 10.57 31.63
C GLY A 456 19.43 9.34 30.72
N PHE A 457 19.55 9.59 29.42
CA PHE A 457 19.80 8.60 28.39
C PHE A 457 20.67 9.23 27.30
N SER A 458 21.82 8.64 27.01
CA SER A 458 22.81 9.19 26.09
C SER A 458 23.53 8.06 25.38
N ILE A 459 24.01 8.32 24.17
CA ILE A 459 24.86 7.43 23.40
C ILE A 459 26.25 8.06 23.26
N GLY A 460 27.29 7.29 23.53
CA GLY A 460 28.69 7.72 23.42
C GLY A 460 29.52 6.82 22.54
N ILE A 461 30.79 7.19 22.33
CA ILE A 461 31.74 6.36 21.56
C ILE A 461 32.07 5.04 22.28
N GLY A 462 31.96 5.01 23.61
CA GLY A 462 32.16 3.80 24.42
C GLY A 462 31.08 2.74 24.21
N ASP A 463 29.89 3.12 23.76
CA ASP A 463 28.78 2.18 23.50
C ASP A 463 28.98 1.35 22.24
N VAL A 464 29.88 1.80 21.37
CA VAL A 464 30.18 1.20 20.07
C VAL A 464 31.64 0.73 19.96
N THR A 465 32.41 0.78 21.05
CA THR A 465 33.78 0.26 21.07
C THR A 465 33.77 -1.28 21.13
N PRO A 466 34.51 -1.99 20.27
CA PRO A 466 34.59 -3.43 20.33
C PRO A 466 35.45 -3.87 21.51
N GLY A 467 34.91 -4.78 22.32
CA GLY A 467 35.68 -5.43 23.38
C GLY A 467 36.75 -6.38 22.83
N GLN A 468 37.70 -6.77 23.69
CA GLN A 468 38.82 -7.63 23.30
C GLN A 468 38.35 -9.05 22.93
N GLY A 469 37.23 -9.52 23.50
CA GLY A 469 36.65 -10.82 23.15
C GLY A 469 36.19 -10.83 21.69
N LEU A 470 35.44 -9.81 21.29
CA LEU A 470 34.99 -9.63 19.91
C LEU A 470 36.15 -9.49 18.91
N LEU A 471 37.20 -8.72 19.24
CA LEU A 471 38.33 -8.54 18.31
C LEU A 471 39.03 -9.86 17.97
N LYS A 472 39.25 -10.73 18.97
CA LYS A 472 39.82 -12.07 18.77
C LYS A 472 38.90 -12.94 17.93
N ALA A 473 37.62 -13.02 18.31
CA ALA A 473 36.63 -13.82 17.59
C ALA A 473 36.47 -13.35 16.12
N LYS A 474 36.45 -12.03 15.89
CA LYS A 474 36.38 -11.42 14.55
C LYS A 474 37.58 -11.84 13.70
N TYR A 475 38.79 -11.79 14.26
CA TYR A 475 40.01 -12.15 13.54
C TYR A 475 40.01 -13.62 13.12
N GLU A 476 39.62 -14.52 14.03
CA GLU A 476 39.49 -15.96 13.74
C GLU A 476 38.43 -16.22 12.65
N LEU A 477 37.27 -15.59 12.74
CA LEU A 477 36.18 -15.72 11.76
C LEU A 477 36.59 -15.23 10.37
N LEU A 478 37.27 -14.09 10.27
CA LEU A 478 37.74 -13.54 8.99
C LEU A 478 38.77 -14.47 8.34
N ASN A 479 39.76 -14.94 9.10
CA ASN A 479 40.78 -15.83 8.57
C ASN A 479 40.19 -17.17 8.11
N ALA A 480 39.26 -17.74 8.88
CA ALA A 480 38.59 -18.99 8.51
C ALA A 480 37.72 -18.80 7.26
N GLY A 481 36.94 -17.71 7.20
CA GLY A 481 36.06 -17.44 6.06
C GLY A 481 36.82 -17.11 4.77
N TYR A 482 37.90 -16.33 4.85
CA TYR A 482 38.72 -16.00 3.68
C TYR A 482 39.43 -17.23 3.12
N LYS A 483 40.02 -18.08 3.97
CA LYS A 483 40.64 -19.34 3.52
C LYS A 483 39.69 -20.24 2.74
N LYS A 484 38.45 -20.39 3.23
CA LYS A 484 37.42 -21.15 2.49
C LYS A 484 37.07 -20.53 1.14
N CYS A 485 36.95 -19.20 1.08
CA CYS A 485 36.72 -18.51 -0.19
C CYS A 485 37.88 -18.75 -1.17
N ASP A 486 39.13 -18.70 -0.68
CA ASP A 486 40.32 -18.97 -1.48
C ASP A 486 40.35 -20.42 -1.99
N GLU A 487 39.97 -21.40 -1.15
CA GLU A 487 39.82 -22.80 -1.55
C GLU A 487 38.77 -22.98 -2.67
N TYR A 488 37.64 -22.27 -2.62
CA TYR A 488 36.64 -22.31 -3.68
C TYR A 488 37.12 -21.66 -4.97
N ILE A 489 37.88 -20.56 -4.87
CA ILE A 489 38.50 -19.89 -6.02
C ILE A 489 39.54 -20.81 -6.67
N GLU A 490 40.38 -21.47 -5.87
CA GLU A 490 41.34 -22.46 -6.36
C GLU A 490 40.64 -23.66 -7.01
N ALA A 491 39.55 -24.16 -6.40
CA ALA A 491 38.75 -25.24 -6.96
C ALA A 491 38.11 -24.84 -8.31
N LEU A 492 37.67 -23.59 -8.48
CA LEU A 492 37.16 -23.12 -9.78
C LEU A 492 38.29 -23.06 -10.81
N ASN A 493 39.42 -22.44 -10.47
CA ASN A 493 40.55 -22.27 -11.39
C ASN A 493 41.18 -23.61 -11.81
N THR A 494 41.14 -24.61 -10.93
CA THR A 494 41.61 -25.98 -11.21
C THR A 494 40.52 -26.90 -11.77
N GLY A 495 39.30 -26.40 -11.97
CA GLY A 495 38.17 -27.15 -12.55
C GLY A 495 37.52 -28.19 -11.64
N LYS A 496 37.83 -28.21 -10.35
CA LYS A 496 37.32 -29.17 -9.35
C LYS A 496 36.05 -28.72 -8.62
N LEU A 497 35.57 -27.51 -8.85
CA LEU A 497 34.41 -26.97 -8.14
C LEU A 497 33.12 -27.75 -8.47
N GLN A 498 32.45 -28.26 -7.45
CA GLN A 498 31.16 -28.93 -7.60
C GLN A 498 30.08 -27.90 -7.93
N GLN A 499 29.55 -27.97 -9.16
CA GLN A 499 28.53 -27.05 -9.66
C GLN A 499 27.18 -27.32 -9.00
N GLN A 500 26.49 -26.24 -8.59
CA GLN A 500 25.12 -26.34 -8.08
C GLN A 500 24.13 -26.53 -9.22
N PRO A 501 23.02 -27.27 -8.99
CA PRO A 501 22.03 -27.52 -10.03
C PRO A 501 21.39 -26.22 -10.51
N GLY A 502 21.34 -26.04 -11.83
CA GLY A 502 20.69 -24.90 -12.48
C GLY A 502 21.53 -23.62 -12.59
N CYS A 503 22.75 -23.60 -12.05
CA CYS A 503 23.67 -22.45 -12.09
C CYS A 503 24.93 -22.82 -12.87
N THR A 504 25.64 -21.85 -13.43
CA THR A 504 26.98 -22.05 -13.98
C THR A 504 28.03 -22.26 -12.86
N ALA A 505 29.25 -22.69 -13.21
CA ALA A 505 30.33 -22.83 -12.23
C ALA A 505 30.69 -21.48 -11.57
N GLU A 506 30.65 -20.38 -12.31
CA GLU A 506 30.90 -19.05 -11.77
C GLU A 506 29.79 -18.55 -10.84
N GLU A 507 28.52 -18.74 -11.22
CA GLU A 507 27.38 -18.41 -10.36
C GLU A 507 27.37 -19.25 -9.08
N THR A 508 27.75 -20.53 -9.19
CA THR A 508 27.93 -21.41 -8.04
C THR A 508 28.97 -20.84 -7.07
N LEU A 509 30.11 -20.37 -7.60
CA LEU A 509 31.15 -19.75 -6.78
C LEU A 509 30.62 -18.49 -6.07
N GLU A 510 29.90 -17.61 -6.79
CA GLU A 510 29.34 -16.40 -6.18
C GLU A 510 28.37 -16.72 -5.03
N ALA A 511 27.51 -17.74 -5.19
CA ALA A 511 26.60 -18.19 -4.14
C ALA A 511 27.34 -18.73 -2.90
N LEU A 512 28.40 -19.52 -3.11
CA LEU A 512 29.23 -20.06 -2.03
C LEU A 512 29.98 -18.94 -1.28
N ILE A 513 30.59 -18.00 -2.01
CA ILE A 513 31.30 -16.87 -1.39
C ILE A 513 30.32 -16.01 -0.58
N LEU A 514 29.16 -15.63 -1.16
CA LEU A 514 28.16 -14.84 -0.44
C LEU A 514 27.68 -15.52 0.84
N LYS A 515 27.51 -16.85 0.81
CA LYS A 515 27.14 -17.64 1.98
C LYS A 515 28.18 -17.52 3.09
N GLU A 516 29.46 -17.76 2.80
CA GLU A 516 30.53 -17.64 3.81
C GLU A 516 30.65 -16.20 4.33
N LEU A 517 30.55 -15.19 3.47
CA LEU A 517 30.62 -13.78 3.88
C LEU A 517 29.43 -13.34 4.76
N SER A 518 28.23 -13.87 4.52
CA SER A 518 27.07 -13.65 5.41
C SER A 518 27.31 -14.30 6.78
N VAL A 519 27.83 -15.52 6.80
CA VAL A 519 28.14 -16.25 8.04
C VAL A 519 29.13 -15.48 8.91
N ILE A 520 30.16 -14.87 8.31
CA ILE A 520 31.13 -14.02 9.05
C ILE A 520 30.41 -12.88 9.75
N ARG A 521 29.56 -12.13 9.03
CA ARG A 521 28.81 -10.99 9.57
C ARG A 521 27.90 -11.43 10.72
N ASP A 522 27.14 -12.50 10.52
CA ASP A 522 26.11 -12.94 11.48
C ASP A 522 26.74 -13.51 12.76
N HIS A 523 27.83 -14.26 12.66
CA HIS A 523 28.58 -14.74 13.83
C HIS A 523 29.32 -13.62 14.55
N ALA A 524 29.98 -12.70 13.83
CA ALA A 524 30.63 -11.55 14.44
C ALA A 524 29.61 -10.63 15.14
N GLY A 525 28.43 -10.42 14.54
CA GLY A 525 27.33 -9.70 15.15
C GLY A 525 26.81 -10.39 16.41
N SER A 526 26.63 -11.70 16.39
CA SER A 526 26.19 -12.49 17.56
C SER A 526 27.24 -12.54 18.68
N ALA A 527 28.53 -12.51 18.34
CA ALA A 527 29.61 -12.38 19.32
C ALA A 527 29.57 -11.00 19.99
N CYS A 528 29.39 -9.93 19.20
CA CYS A 528 29.27 -8.57 19.70
C CYS A 528 28.11 -8.43 20.70
N LEU A 529 26.90 -8.87 20.33
CA LEU A 529 25.72 -8.73 21.18
C LEU A 529 25.80 -9.48 22.52
N ARG A 530 26.65 -10.52 22.62
CA ARG A 530 26.86 -11.27 23.87
C ARG A 530 27.82 -10.56 24.83
N GLU A 531 28.72 -9.71 24.32
CA GLU A 531 29.72 -9.00 25.11
C GLU A 531 29.21 -7.64 25.61
N LEU A 532 28.22 -7.05 24.94
CA LEU A 532 27.67 -5.73 25.31
C LEU A 532 26.93 -5.76 26.66
N ASP A 533 27.14 -4.72 27.46
CA ASP A 533 26.39 -4.50 28.71
C ASP A 533 24.91 -4.25 28.41
N LYS A 534 24.04 -4.68 29.32
CA LYS A 534 22.58 -4.47 29.27
C LYS A 534 22.21 -2.99 29.30
N SER A 535 22.98 -2.16 29.98
CA SER A 535 22.72 -0.71 30.03
C SER A 535 23.18 0.03 28.76
N ASN A 536 23.79 -0.67 27.80
CA ASN A 536 24.27 -0.06 26.57
C ASN A 536 23.10 0.57 25.78
N SER A 537 23.27 1.83 25.38
CA SER A 537 22.19 2.63 24.80
C SER A 537 21.71 2.12 23.43
N PRO A 538 22.58 1.79 22.45
CA PRO A 538 22.17 1.17 21.19
C PRO A 538 21.43 -0.15 21.40
N LEU A 539 21.90 -0.98 22.34
CA LEU A 539 21.27 -2.26 22.65
C LEU A 539 19.86 -2.03 23.21
N THR A 540 19.70 -1.10 24.15
CA THR A 540 18.39 -0.72 24.71
C THR A 540 17.41 -0.30 23.61
N MET A 541 17.84 0.58 22.69
CA MET A 541 17.00 1.04 21.58
C MET A 541 16.61 -0.09 20.62
N ALA A 542 17.52 -1.02 20.35
CA ALA A 542 17.24 -2.19 19.50
C ALA A 542 16.29 -3.19 20.17
N LEU A 543 16.44 -3.42 21.48
CA LEU A 543 15.58 -4.32 22.27
C LEU A 543 14.15 -3.77 22.37
N CYS A 544 13.98 -2.52 22.78
CA CYS A 544 12.65 -1.90 22.86
C CYS A 544 12.06 -1.61 21.46
N GLY A 545 12.92 -1.47 20.44
CA GLY A 545 12.55 -1.21 19.06
C GLY A 545 12.21 0.25 18.77
N SER A 546 12.68 1.20 19.58
CA SER A 546 12.45 2.63 19.37
C SER A 546 13.13 3.15 18.10
N LYS A 547 14.42 2.80 17.92
CA LYS A 547 15.21 3.11 16.72
C LYS A 547 16.36 2.11 16.57
N GLY A 548 16.68 1.78 15.32
CA GLY A 548 17.77 0.85 14.99
C GLY A 548 17.40 -0.63 15.16
N SER A 549 18.33 -1.49 14.77
CA SER A 549 18.22 -2.94 14.81
C SER A 549 19.54 -3.56 15.26
N PHE A 550 19.52 -4.86 15.58
CA PHE A 550 20.73 -5.62 15.89
C PHE A 550 21.77 -5.58 14.77
N ILE A 551 21.32 -5.51 13.51
CA ILE A 551 22.20 -5.39 12.35
C ILE A 551 22.97 -4.06 12.42
N ASN A 552 22.32 -2.95 12.74
CA ASN A 552 23.00 -1.66 12.83
C ASN A 552 24.09 -1.67 13.91
N ILE A 553 23.82 -2.26 15.07
CA ILE A 553 24.83 -2.42 16.15
C ILE A 553 26.01 -3.26 15.65
N SER A 554 25.73 -4.41 15.03
CA SER A 554 26.79 -5.27 14.50
C SER A 554 27.64 -4.60 13.42
N GLN A 555 27.05 -3.73 12.59
CA GLN A 555 27.77 -3.01 11.53
C GLN A 555 28.67 -1.91 12.09
N MET A 556 28.20 -1.19 13.11
CA MET A 556 28.98 -0.13 13.75
C MET A 556 30.14 -0.68 14.58
N ILE A 557 29.94 -1.81 15.27
CA ILE A 557 30.91 -2.36 16.22
C ILE A 557 31.77 -3.46 15.59
N ALA A 558 31.15 -4.48 14.99
CA ALA A 558 31.82 -5.72 14.58
C ALA A 558 32.32 -5.67 13.13
N CYS A 559 31.43 -5.65 12.14
CA CYS A 559 31.78 -5.76 10.71
C CYS A 559 30.63 -5.22 9.85
N VAL A 560 30.93 -4.32 8.89
CA VAL A 560 29.91 -3.79 7.97
C VAL A 560 29.37 -4.88 7.04
N GLY A 561 30.25 -5.73 6.51
CA GLY A 561 29.91 -6.88 5.66
C GLY A 561 29.90 -6.57 4.16
N GLN A 562 29.34 -7.51 3.38
CA GLN A 562 29.31 -7.42 1.91
C GLN A 562 28.44 -6.27 1.41
N GLN A 563 29.02 -5.41 0.57
CA GLN A 563 28.28 -4.40 -0.18
C GLN A 563 27.72 -5.05 -1.44
N ALA A 564 26.39 -5.12 -1.52
CA ALA A 564 25.71 -5.67 -2.69
C ALA A 564 25.18 -4.54 -3.56
N ILE A 565 25.39 -4.65 -4.87
CA ILE A 565 24.83 -3.75 -5.88
C ILE A 565 23.95 -4.58 -6.80
N SER A 566 22.70 -4.19 -6.97
CA SER A 566 21.72 -4.96 -7.76
C SER A 566 21.64 -6.45 -7.39
N GLY A 567 21.72 -6.78 -6.08
CA GLY A 567 21.62 -8.16 -5.60
C GLY A 567 22.85 -9.05 -5.84
N SER A 568 23.93 -8.51 -6.40
CA SER A 568 25.20 -9.21 -6.61
C SER A 568 26.35 -8.49 -5.91
N ARG A 569 27.53 -9.11 -5.91
CA ARG A 569 28.79 -8.46 -5.49
C ARG A 569 29.16 -7.35 -6.46
N VAL A 570 30.10 -6.49 -6.09
CA VAL A 570 30.45 -5.32 -6.89
C VAL A 570 30.90 -5.76 -8.30
N PRO A 571 30.28 -5.25 -9.38
CA PRO A 571 30.65 -5.61 -10.74
C PRO A 571 32.03 -5.05 -11.11
N ASP A 572 32.58 -5.55 -12.20
CA ASP A 572 33.85 -5.06 -12.73
C ASP A 572 33.60 -3.75 -13.50
N GLY A 573 34.11 -2.64 -12.96
CA GLY A 573 34.04 -1.32 -13.61
C GLY A 573 35.21 -1.07 -14.57
N PHE A 574 36.24 -1.90 -14.51
CA PHE A 574 37.38 -1.93 -15.42
C PHE A 574 37.49 -3.31 -16.08
N GLU A 575 38.39 -3.44 -17.04
CA GLU A 575 38.66 -4.72 -17.73
C GLU A 575 38.98 -5.85 -16.73
N ASN A 576 38.00 -6.74 -16.54
CA ASN A 576 38.03 -7.91 -15.66
C ASN A 576 38.41 -7.61 -14.19
N ARG A 577 38.14 -6.40 -13.68
CA ARG A 577 38.39 -6.05 -12.28
C ARG A 577 37.51 -4.89 -11.81
N SER A 578 37.30 -4.81 -10.50
CA SER A 578 36.50 -3.75 -9.91
C SER A 578 37.25 -2.41 -9.81
N LEU A 579 38.51 -2.42 -9.34
CA LEU A 579 39.38 -1.24 -9.23
C LEU A 579 40.81 -1.55 -9.70
N PRO A 580 41.60 -0.55 -10.12
CA PRO A 580 42.99 -0.75 -10.55
C PRO A 580 43.94 -1.28 -9.46
N HIS A 581 43.54 -1.17 -8.19
CA HIS A 581 44.28 -1.66 -7.03
C HIS A 581 44.24 -3.19 -6.85
N PHE A 582 43.38 -3.88 -7.61
CA PHE A 582 43.25 -5.33 -7.57
C PHE A 582 43.70 -5.94 -8.89
N GLU A 583 44.13 -7.20 -8.82
CA GLU A 583 44.53 -7.99 -9.98
C GLU A 583 43.34 -8.30 -10.89
N LYS A 584 43.62 -8.49 -12.18
CA LYS A 584 42.60 -8.91 -13.15
C LYS A 584 42.05 -10.30 -12.78
N HIS A 585 40.76 -10.51 -13.00
CA HIS A 585 40.00 -11.73 -12.69
C HIS A 585 39.97 -12.11 -11.21
N SER A 586 40.42 -11.25 -10.30
CA SER A 586 40.38 -11.54 -8.86
C SER A 586 38.94 -11.58 -8.33
N LYS A 587 38.52 -12.75 -7.85
CA LYS A 587 37.19 -12.98 -7.23
C LYS A 587 37.22 -12.95 -5.69
N LEU A 588 38.31 -12.44 -5.11
CA LEU A 588 38.52 -12.33 -3.65
C LEU A 588 37.43 -11.48 -2.97
N PRO A 589 37.10 -11.72 -1.68
CA PRO A 589 36.11 -10.95 -0.94
C PRO A 589 36.34 -9.43 -1.01
N ALA A 590 37.53 -8.96 -0.64
CA ALA A 590 37.87 -7.54 -0.61
C ALA A 590 37.85 -6.87 -2.00
N ALA A 591 38.23 -7.60 -3.05
CA ALA A 591 38.27 -7.10 -4.43
C ALA A 591 36.87 -6.83 -5.02
N LYS A 592 35.82 -7.42 -4.43
CA LYS A 592 34.43 -7.32 -4.91
C LYS A 592 33.48 -6.78 -3.83
N GLY A 593 33.99 -5.92 -2.94
CA GLY A 593 33.15 -5.12 -2.04
C GLY A 593 32.82 -5.70 -0.67
N PHE A 594 33.56 -6.69 -0.18
CA PHE A 594 33.44 -7.09 1.22
C PHE A 594 34.19 -6.09 2.12
N VAL A 595 33.47 -5.50 3.08
CA VAL A 595 34.02 -4.54 4.04
C VAL A 595 34.22 -5.25 5.38
N ALA A 596 35.47 -5.54 5.72
CA ALA A 596 35.84 -6.25 6.95
C ALA A 596 35.86 -5.32 8.16
N ASN A 597 36.11 -4.03 7.92
CA ASN A 597 36.11 -3.01 8.94
C ASN A 597 34.69 -2.67 9.43
N SER A 598 34.60 -2.17 10.65
CA SER A 598 33.38 -1.55 11.19
C SER A 598 33.45 -0.03 11.07
N PHE A 599 32.32 0.67 11.24
CA PHE A 599 32.33 2.13 11.27
C PHE A 599 33.18 2.70 12.41
N TYR A 600 33.31 1.98 13.53
CA TYR A 600 34.22 2.36 14.62
C TYR A 600 35.70 2.31 14.20
N SER A 601 36.13 1.22 13.54
CA SER A 601 37.53 1.07 13.13
C SER A 601 37.94 2.00 11.97
N GLY A 602 36.97 2.57 11.24
CA GLY A 602 37.19 3.31 10.00
C GLY A 602 37.37 2.39 8.79
N LEU A 603 36.90 2.85 7.63
CA LEU A 603 36.96 2.12 6.37
C LEU A 603 38.26 2.43 5.61
N THR A 604 38.81 1.44 4.92
CA THR A 604 39.91 1.67 3.97
C THR A 604 39.41 2.38 2.71
N PRO A 605 40.29 2.98 1.87
CA PRO A 605 39.85 3.73 0.70
C PRO A 605 39.02 2.92 -0.32
N THR A 606 39.38 1.66 -0.57
CA THR A 606 38.64 0.76 -1.48
C THR A 606 37.30 0.36 -0.90
N GLU A 607 37.25 0.01 0.39
CA GLU A 607 36.00 -0.30 1.11
C GLU A 607 35.05 0.90 1.15
N PHE A 608 35.57 2.10 1.41
CA PHE A 608 34.79 3.33 1.40
C PHE A 608 34.15 3.59 0.03
N PHE A 609 34.90 3.37 -1.05
CA PHE A 609 34.37 3.51 -2.41
C PHE A 609 33.24 2.50 -2.67
N PHE A 610 33.43 1.22 -2.35
CA PHE A 610 32.39 0.20 -2.52
C PHE A 610 31.15 0.45 -1.67
N HIS A 611 31.32 0.90 -0.42
CA HIS A 611 30.22 1.29 0.45
C HIS A 611 29.44 2.48 -0.13
N THR A 612 30.15 3.47 -0.68
CA THR A 612 29.53 4.64 -1.32
C THR A 612 28.73 4.24 -2.57
N MET A 613 29.23 3.29 -3.37
CA MET A 613 28.50 2.77 -4.53
C MET A 613 27.17 2.13 -4.14
N ALA A 614 27.19 1.24 -3.13
CA ALA A 614 25.98 0.60 -2.61
C ALA A 614 25.02 1.62 -1.97
N GLY A 615 25.53 2.59 -1.21
CA GLY A 615 24.73 3.68 -0.64
C GLY A 615 24.02 4.51 -1.72
N ARG A 616 24.72 4.84 -2.82
CA ARG A 616 24.14 5.61 -3.93
C ARG A 616 22.98 4.90 -4.61
N GLU A 617 22.99 3.57 -4.67
CA GLU A 617 21.87 2.77 -5.20
C GLU A 617 20.57 3.01 -4.40
N GLY A 618 20.65 3.03 -3.06
CA GLY A 618 19.48 3.31 -2.22
C GLY A 618 18.94 4.74 -2.37
N LEU A 619 19.84 5.71 -2.56
CA LEU A 619 19.44 7.11 -2.80
C LEU A 619 18.72 7.26 -4.16
N VAL A 620 19.22 6.61 -5.22
CA VAL A 620 18.57 6.68 -6.54
C VAL A 620 17.25 5.90 -6.55
N ASP A 621 17.15 4.77 -5.84
CA ASP A 621 15.89 4.02 -5.68
C ASP A 621 14.80 4.93 -5.12
N THR A 622 15.11 5.67 -4.05
CA THR A 622 14.20 6.63 -3.41
C THR A 622 13.73 7.70 -4.40
N ALA A 623 14.65 8.26 -5.20
CA ALA A 623 14.32 9.30 -6.18
C ALA A 623 13.40 8.78 -7.31
N VAL A 624 13.71 7.63 -7.90
CA VAL A 624 12.96 7.05 -9.02
C VAL A 624 11.57 6.58 -8.58
N LYS A 625 11.50 5.94 -7.41
CA LYS A 625 10.29 5.33 -6.89
C LYS A 625 9.12 6.29 -6.75
N THR A 626 9.37 7.52 -6.31
CA THR A 626 8.32 8.53 -6.10
C THR A 626 7.51 8.83 -7.38
N ALA A 627 8.17 8.84 -8.55
CA ALA A 627 7.50 9.11 -9.81
C ALA A 627 6.66 7.91 -10.28
N GLU A 628 7.19 6.71 -10.15
CA GLU A 628 6.53 5.49 -10.63
C GLU A 628 5.34 5.09 -9.76
N THR A 629 5.51 5.09 -8.44
CA THR A 629 4.44 4.73 -7.50
C THR A 629 3.31 5.77 -7.50
N GLY A 630 3.64 7.07 -7.61
CA GLY A 630 2.65 8.13 -7.71
C GLY A 630 1.79 8.02 -8.98
N TYR A 631 2.39 7.65 -10.11
CA TYR A 631 1.64 7.39 -11.34
C TYR A 631 0.78 6.13 -11.24
N MET A 632 1.31 5.04 -10.67
CA MET A 632 0.57 3.80 -10.42
C MET A 632 -0.65 4.06 -9.53
N GLN A 633 -0.48 4.76 -8.41
CA GLN A 633 -1.55 5.10 -7.49
C GLN A 633 -2.65 5.94 -8.16
N ARG A 634 -2.26 6.94 -8.99
CA ARG A 634 -3.23 7.75 -9.74
C ARG A 634 -4.11 6.88 -10.65
N ARG A 635 -3.54 5.87 -11.30
CA ARG A 635 -4.26 4.95 -12.18
C ARG A 635 -5.25 4.09 -11.40
N LEU A 636 -4.82 3.53 -10.27
CA LEU A 636 -5.68 2.75 -9.39
C LEU A 636 -6.87 3.58 -8.89
N VAL A 637 -6.63 4.80 -8.39
CA VAL A 637 -7.70 5.69 -7.91
C VAL A 637 -8.69 6.00 -9.02
N LYS A 638 -8.22 6.36 -10.22
CA LYS A 638 -9.12 6.68 -11.34
C LYS A 638 -10.00 5.51 -11.77
N SER A 639 -9.54 4.27 -11.63
CA SER A 639 -10.37 3.11 -11.94
C SER A 639 -11.41 2.82 -10.85
N LEU A 640 -11.00 2.98 -9.59
CA LEU A 640 -11.75 2.53 -8.41
C LEU A 640 -12.62 3.62 -7.75
N GLU A 641 -12.45 4.91 -8.08
CA GLU A 641 -13.04 6.04 -7.33
C GLU A 641 -14.58 6.03 -7.26
N ASP A 642 -15.27 5.46 -8.25
CA ASP A 642 -16.74 5.43 -8.26
C ASP A 642 -17.35 4.24 -7.48
N LEU A 643 -16.53 3.30 -7.00
CA LEU A 643 -17.07 2.11 -6.33
C LEU A 643 -17.48 2.43 -4.89
N CYS A 644 -18.75 2.20 -4.60
CA CYS A 644 -19.39 2.49 -3.32
C CYS A 644 -20.15 1.27 -2.80
N SER A 645 -20.12 1.06 -1.48
CA SER A 645 -21.01 0.10 -0.80
C SER A 645 -22.40 0.70 -0.68
N GLN A 646 -23.43 -0.04 -1.10
CA GLN A 646 -24.82 0.40 -1.16
C GLN A 646 -25.63 -0.09 0.05
N TYR A 647 -26.82 0.49 0.25
CA TYR A 647 -27.72 0.12 1.37
C TYR A 647 -28.24 -1.32 1.31
N ASP A 648 -28.23 -1.95 0.14
CA ASP A 648 -28.58 -3.36 -0.06
C ASP A 648 -27.39 -4.31 0.14
N LEU A 649 -26.28 -3.81 0.73
CA LEU A 649 -25.03 -4.52 1.01
C LEU A 649 -24.21 -4.92 -0.24
N THR A 650 -24.59 -4.44 -1.43
CA THR A 650 -23.84 -4.66 -2.67
C THR A 650 -22.77 -3.58 -2.89
N VAL A 651 -21.77 -3.88 -3.74
CA VAL A 651 -20.80 -2.88 -4.22
C VAL A 651 -21.04 -2.64 -5.70
N ARG A 652 -21.30 -1.37 -6.05
CA ARG A 652 -21.70 -0.99 -7.42
C ARG A 652 -20.81 0.11 -8.00
N SER A 653 -20.77 0.16 -9.34
CA SER A 653 -20.21 1.28 -10.11
C SER A 653 -21.19 2.47 -10.18
N SER A 654 -20.74 3.59 -10.75
CA SER A 654 -21.57 4.76 -11.04
C SER A 654 -22.69 4.50 -12.07
N THR A 655 -22.51 3.52 -12.97
CA THR A 655 -23.51 3.08 -13.96
C THR A 655 -24.57 2.15 -13.36
N GLY A 656 -24.36 1.66 -12.13
CA GLY A 656 -25.24 0.72 -11.46
C GLY A 656 -24.87 -0.76 -11.65
N ASP A 657 -23.78 -1.05 -12.38
CA ASP A 657 -23.25 -2.41 -12.51
C ASP A 657 -22.75 -2.93 -11.16
N ILE A 658 -23.08 -4.19 -10.84
CA ILE A 658 -22.64 -4.83 -9.62
C ILE A 658 -21.22 -5.39 -9.83
N ILE A 659 -20.30 -5.02 -8.93
CA ILE A 659 -18.94 -5.57 -8.90
C ILE A 659 -18.86 -6.72 -7.89
N GLN A 660 -19.47 -6.54 -6.71
CA GLN A 660 -19.58 -7.58 -5.69
C GLN A 660 -21.00 -7.59 -5.13
N PHE A 661 -21.58 -8.79 -4.96
CA PHE A 661 -22.88 -8.95 -4.29
C PHE A 661 -22.82 -8.65 -2.80
N ILE A 662 -21.68 -8.92 -2.18
CA ILE A 662 -21.37 -8.58 -0.80
C ILE A 662 -19.91 -8.16 -0.74
N TYR A 663 -19.63 -7.06 -0.07
CA TYR A 663 -18.27 -6.53 -0.02
C TYR A 663 -17.30 -7.56 0.58
N GLY A 664 -16.23 -7.88 -0.15
CA GLY A 664 -15.17 -8.76 0.36
C GLY A 664 -15.62 -10.20 0.69
N GLY A 665 -16.79 -10.64 0.22
CA GLY A 665 -17.34 -11.96 0.50
C GLY A 665 -18.05 -12.10 1.85
N ASP A 666 -17.80 -11.18 2.81
CA ASP A 666 -18.34 -11.26 4.18
C ASP A 666 -19.08 -9.99 4.65
N GLY A 667 -18.94 -8.88 3.93
CA GLY A 667 -19.58 -7.60 4.24
C GLY A 667 -18.91 -6.85 5.39
N LEU A 668 -17.66 -7.20 5.74
CA LEU A 668 -16.96 -6.63 6.90
C LEU A 668 -15.94 -5.56 6.51
N ASP A 669 -15.67 -4.64 7.45
CA ASP A 669 -14.71 -3.55 7.31
C ASP A 669 -13.28 -3.99 7.72
N PRO A 670 -12.29 -3.92 6.80
CA PRO A 670 -10.87 -4.14 7.10
C PRO A 670 -10.35 -3.33 8.30
N ALA A 671 -10.85 -2.10 8.49
CA ALA A 671 -10.41 -1.25 9.58
C ALA A 671 -10.88 -1.76 10.95
N ALA A 672 -11.88 -2.64 11.02
CA ALA A 672 -12.47 -3.15 12.25
C ALA A 672 -11.92 -4.54 12.69
N MET A 673 -11.07 -5.18 11.89
CA MET A 673 -10.56 -6.53 12.15
C MET A 673 -9.60 -6.58 13.35
N GLU A 674 -10.00 -7.22 14.46
CA GLU A 674 -9.13 -7.46 15.63
C GLU A 674 -8.10 -8.56 15.38
N GLY A 675 -8.48 -9.62 14.66
CA GLY A 675 -7.63 -10.76 14.32
C GLY A 675 -6.86 -10.57 13.00
N LYS A 676 -6.21 -11.62 12.52
CA LYS A 676 -5.61 -11.64 11.17
C LYS A 676 -6.73 -11.86 10.14
N ASP A 677 -7.20 -10.77 9.54
CA ASP A 677 -8.34 -10.69 8.61
C ASP A 677 -9.71 -11.15 9.15
N GLU A 678 -9.76 -11.46 10.45
CA GLU A 678 -10.94 -11.94 11.17
C GLU A 678 -11.44 -10.87 12.16
N PRO A 679 -12.78 -10.76 12.37
CA PRO A 679 -13.35 -9.66 13.14
C PRO A 679 -13.02 -9.75 14.64
N LEU A 680 -12.90 -10.94 15.20
CA LEU A 680 -12.66 -11.17 16.63
C LEU A 680 -11.58 -12.22 16.90
N GLU A 681 -10.87 -12.05 18.02
CA GLU A 681 -10.03 -13.09 18.62
C GLU A 681 -10.72 -13.67 19.87
N PHE A 682 -11.49 -14.74 19.70
CA PHE A 682 -12.36 -15.30 20.75
C PHE A 682 -11.64 -15.62 22.07
N LYS A 683 -10.38 -16.10 21.99
CA LYS A 683 -9.58 -16.41 23.18
C LYS A 683 -9.35 -15.17 24.03
N ARG A 684 -8.93 -14.08 23.40
CA ARG A 684 -8.67 -12.78 24.03
C ARG A 684 -9.95 -12.15 24.58
N VAL A 685 -11.06 -12.23 23.84
CA VAL A 685 -12.37 -11.71 24.27
C VAL A 685 -12.86 -12.44 25.51
N LEU A 686 -12.79 -13.78 25.55
CA LEU A 686 -13.21 -14.56 26.70
C LEU A 686 -12.36 -14.25 27.94
N ASP A 687 -11.05 -14.13 27.78
CA ASP A 687 -10.14 -13.80 28.88
C ASP A 687 -10.40 -12.39 29.42
N ASN A 688 -10.73 -11.43 28.55
CA ASN A 688 -11.17 -10.09 28.96
C ASN A 688 -12.44 -10.14 29.80
N ILE A 689 -13.48 -10.85 29.36
CA ILE A 689 -14.75 -10.96 30.10
C ILE A 689 -14.55 -11.60 31.47
N LYS A 690 -13.73 -12.65 31.56
CA LYS A 690 -13.40 -13.30 32.85
C LYS A 690 -12.73 -12.35 33.84
N ALA A 691 -11.85 -11.47 33.35
CA ALA A 691 -11.12 -10.53 34.19
C ALA A 691 -11.96 -9.31 34.61
N VAL A 692 -12.81 -8.80 33.71
CA VAL A 692 -13.69 -7.64 33.97
C VAL A 692 -14.87 -8.02 34.88
N PHE A 693 -15.46 -9.20 34.66
CA PHE A 693 -16.60 -9.71 35.44
C PHE A 693 -16.23 -11.02 36.16
N PRO A 694 -15.38 -10.96 37.20
CA PRO A 694 -15.15 -12.11 38.05
C PRO A 694 -16.40 -12.32 38.92
N CYS A 695 -17.18 -13.38 38.67
CA CYS A 695 -18.36 -13.72 39.46
C CYS A 695 -18.00 -14.77 40.52
N PRO A 696 -17.48 -14.43 41.72
CA PRO A 696 -17.06 -15.42 42.71
C PRO A 696 -18.25 -16.20 43.32
N SER A 697 -19.45 -15.62 43.33
CA SER A 697 -20.68 -16.20 43.89
C SER A 697 -21.36 -17.24 43.00
N GLU A 698 -20.94 -17.36 41.74
CA GLU A 698 -21.57 -18.25 40.75
C GLU A 698 -20.86 -19.63 40.68
N PRO A 699 -21.59 -20.70 40.30
CA PRO A 699 -20.98 -22.00 40.05
C PRO A 699 -20.11 -22.00 38.78
N ALA A 700 -19.13 -22.89 38.75
CA ALA A 700 -18.32 -23.15 37.56
C ALA A 700 -19.00 -24.20 36.69
N LEU A 701 -19.44 -23.83 35.48
CA LEU A 701 -20.22 -24.71 34.60
C LEU A 701 -19.42 -25.94 34.15
N SER A 702 -20.08 -27.09 34.08
CA SER A 702 -19.56 -28.32 33.47
C SER A 702 -19.56 -28.24 31.94
N LYS A 703 -19.00 -29.26 31.27
CA LYS A 703 -19.01 -29.35 29.81
C LYS A 703 -20.43 -29.28 29.23
N ASN A 704 -21.35 -30.05 29.80
CA ASN A 704 -22.70 -30.20 29.26
C ASN A 704 -23.55 -28.95 29.54
N GLU A 705 -23.41 -28.39 30.74
CA GLU A 705 -24.07 -27.14 31.13
C GLU A 705 -23.62 -25.97 30.25
N LEU A 706 -22.33 -25.85 29.98
CA LEU A 706 -21.80 -24.78 29.11
C LEU A 706 -22.43 -24.82 27.72
N ILE A 707 -22.53 -26.00 27.11
CA ILE A 707 -23.14 -26.17 25.78
C ILE A 707 -24.63 -25.86 25.83
N LEU A 708 -25.35 -26.37 26.83
CA LEU A 708 -26.78 -26.15 27.00
C LEU A 708 -27.10 -24.66 27.20
N THR A 709 -26.38 -23.97 28.08
CA THR A 709 -26.54 -22.53 28.32
C THR A 709 -26.21 -21.72 27.06
N THR A 710 -25.14 -22.08 26.34
CA THR A 710 -24.77 -21.38 25.10
C THR A 710 -25.85 -21.51 24.03
N GLU A 711 -26.36 -22.72 23.80
CA GLU A 711 -27.44 -22.95 22.83
C GLU A 711 -28.74 -22.26 23.23
N SER A 712 -29.04 -22.17 24.53
CA SER A 712 -30.19 -21.44 25.03
C SER A 712 -30.10 -19.94 24.71
N ILE A 713 -28.92 -19.32 24.91
CA ILE A 713 -28.72 -17.89 24.63
C ILE A 713 -28.70 -17.62 23.11
N MET A 714 -28.01 -18.46 22.33
CA MET A 714 -27.90 -18.28 20.88
C MET A 714 -29.23 -18.44 20.13
N LYS A 715 -30.24 -19.07 20.72
CA LYS A 715 -31.59 -19.18 20.13
C LYS A 715 -32.42 -17.90 20.25
N LYS A 716 -31.95 -16.88 20.98
CA LYS A 716 -32.65 -15.59 21.08
C LYS A 716 -32.70 -14.90 19.71
N ASN A 717 -33.80 -14.19 19.43
CA ASN A 717 -34.06 -13.54 18.15
C ASN A 717 -32.94 -12.58 17.70
N GLU A 718 -32.26 -11.94 18.63
CA GLU A 718 -31.19 -10.98 18.35
C GLU A 718 -29.96 -11.60 17.67
N PHE A 719 -29.74 -12.91 17.81
CA PHE A 719 -28.63 -13.62 17.16
C PHE A 719 -28.96 -14.06 15.72
N LEU A 720 -30.24 -14.01 15.30
CA LEU A 720 -30.64 -14.36 13.93
C LEU A 720 -30.15 -13.33 12.90
N CYS A 721 -29.76 -12.14 13.32
CA CYS A 721 -29.19 -11.10 12.45
C CYS A 721 -27.73 -11.38 12.04
N CYS A 722 -27.05 -12.33 12.69
CA CYS A 722 -25.67 -12.71 12.36
C CYS A 722 -25.62 -13.73 11.23
N GLN A 723 -24.51 -13.75 10.49
CA GLN A 723 -24.26 -14.78 9.49
C GLN A 723 -24.05 -16.16 10.14
N ASP A 724 -24.56 -17.23 9.53
CA ASP A 724 -24.48 -18.58 10.11
C ASP A 724 -23.03 -19.04 10.30
N SER A 725 -22.11 -18.67 9.39
CA SER A 725 -20.67 -18.99 9.52
C SER A 725 -20.09 -18.51 10.86
N PHE A 726 -20.42 -17.29 11.28
CA PHE A 726 -19.95 -16.71 12.53
C PHE A 726 -20.56 -17.44 13.75
N LEU A 727 -21.83 -17.82 13.67
CA LEU A 727 -22.49 -18.59 14.73
C LEU A 727 -21.85 -19.99 14.88
N GLN A 728 -21.46 -20.63 13.77
CA GLN A 728 -20.74 -21.91 13.80
C GLN A 728 -19.34 -21.78 14.40
N GLU A 729 -18.63 -20.69 14.13
CA GLU A 729 -17.32 -20.41 14.74
C GLU A 729 -17.41 -20.25 16.26
N ILE A 730 -18.42 -19.52 16.75
CA ILE A 730 -18.69 -19.38 18.19
C ILE A 730 -18.95 -20.76 18.81
N LYS A 731 -19.84 -21.57 18.20
CA LYS A 731 -20.13 -22.93 18.68
C LYS A 731 -18.88 -23.80 18.70
N LYS A 732 -18.07 -23.74 17.64
CA LYS A 732 -16.80 -24.48 17.54
C LYS A 732 -15.82 -24.06 18.63
N PHE A 733 -15.71 -22.76 18.90
CA PHE A 733 -14.86 -22.24 19.97
C PHE A 733 -15.34 -22.69 21.36
N ILE A 734 -16.64 -22.53 21.66
CA ILE A 734 -17.23 -22.94 22.93
C ILE A 734 -17.09 -24.46 23.14
N LYS A 735 -17.26 -25.27 22.10
CA LYS A 735 -16.99 -26.71 22.15
C LYS A 735 -15.53 -27.00 22.52
N GLY A 736 -14.58 -26.28 21.94
CA GLY A 736 -13.16 -26.40 22.30
C GLY A 736 -12.88 -26.03 23.77
N VAL A 737 -13.57 -25.01 24.31
CA VAL A 737 -13.50 -24.63 25.72
C VAL A 737 -14.11 -25.71 26.62
N SER A 738 -15.28 -26.25 26.26
CA SER A 738 -15.97 -27.28 27.04
C SER A 738 -15.18 -28.60 27.11
N GLU A 739 -14.44 -28.94 26.06
CA GLU A 739 -13.52 -30.07 26.05
C GLU A 739 -12.30 -29.86 26.97
N LYS A 740 -11.78 -28.64 27.10
CA LYS A 740 -10.70 -28.35 28.06
C LYS A 740 -11.18 -28.53 29.49
N ILE A 741 -12.38 -28.02 29.82
CA ILE A 741 -13.01 -28.21 31.13
C ILE A 741 -13.11 -29.70 31.46
N LYS A 742 -13.64 -30.51 30.53
CA LYS A 742 -13.73 -31.97 30.73
C LYS A 742 -12.35 -32.59 30.98
N LYS A 743 -11.35 -32.30 30.13
CA LYS A 743 -9.99 -32.85 30.29
C LYS A 743 -9.38 -32.50 31.65
N THR A 744 -9.61 -31.28 32.13
CA THR A 744 -9.11 -30.85 33.44
C THR A 744 -9.88 -31.53 34.58
N ARG A 745 -11.21 -31.61 34.50
CA ARG A 745 -12.02 -32.32 35.51
C ARG A 745 -11.70 -33.81 35.57
N ASP A 746 -11.53 -34.47 34.43
CA ASP A 746 -11.15 -35.88 34.32
C ASP A 746 -9.75 -36.13 34.93
N LYS A 747 -8.78 -35.23 34.67
CA LYS A 747 -7.42 -35.33 35.21
C LYS A 747 -7.34 -35.16 36.73
N TYR A 748 -8.15 -34.27 37.28
CA TYR A 748 -8.11 -33.92 38.71
C TYR A 748 -9.27 -34.52 39.52
N GLY A 749 -10.11 -35.37 38.92
CA GLY A 749 -11.24 -36.02 39.60
C GLY A 749 -12.31 -35.07 40.13
N ILE A 750 -12.61 -33.98 39.40
CA ILE A 750 -13.54 -32.94 39.85
C ILE A 750 -14.99 -33.36 39.54
N ASN A 751 -15.82 -33.48 40.58
CA ASN A 751 -17.26 -33.73 40.40
C ASN A 751 -18.01 -32.46 39.97
N ASP A 752 -18.92 -32.63 39.01
CA ASP A 752 -19.70 -31.54 38.42
C ASP A 752 -20.73 -30.93 39.38
N ASN A 753 -21.18 -31.69 40.39
CA ASN A 753 -22.16 -31.29 41.40
C ASN A 753 -21.61 -30.34 42.48
N GLY A 754 -20.37 -29.87 42.37
CA GLY A 754 -19.81 -28.86 43.28
C GLY A 754 -19.30 -29.41 44.62
N THR A 755 -19.24 -30.73 44.82
CA THR A 755 -18.99 -31.35 46.13
C THR A 755 -17.51 -31.67 46.41
N THR A 756 -16.57 -31.31 45.55
CA THR A 756 -15.15 -31.62 45.80
C THR A 756 -14.56 -30.70 46.87
N GLU A 757 -13.99 -31.30 47.91
CA GLU A 757 -13.51 -30.64 49.13
C GLU A 757 -12.41 -29.57 48.87
N PRO A 758 -11.44 -29.75 47.94
CA PRO A 758 -10.57 -28.65 47.53
C PRO A 758 -11.28 -27.72 46.52
N ARG A 759 -12.02 -26.73 47.02
CA ARG A 759 -12.73 -25.72 46.21
C ARG A 759 -11.85 -24.94 45.22
N VAL A 760 -10.53 -24.89 45.45
CA VAL A 760 -9.56 -24.27 44.54
C VAL A 760 -9.52 -24.94 43.17
N LEU A 761 -9.85 -26.23 43.08
CA LEU A 761 -9.87 -26.97 41.80
C LEU A 761 -10.84 -26.35 40.78
N TYR A 762 -11.92 -25.70 41.25
CA TYR A 762 -12.86 -25.00 40.38
C TYR A 762 -12.30 -23.71 39.74
N GLN A 763 -11.09 -23.26 40.12
CA GLN A 763 -10.43 -22.10 39.52
C GLN A 763 -9.66 -22.43 38.23
N LEU A 764 -9.27 -23.70 38.01
CA LEU A 764 -8.39 -24.11 36.91
C LEU A 764 -8.91 -23.71 35.53
N ASP A 765 -10.14 -24.12 35.21
CA ASP A 765 -10.86 -23.79 33.97
C ASP A 765 -12.23 -23.19 34.28
N ARG A 766 -12.26 -22.18 35.16
CA ARG A 766 -13.51 -21.56 35.61
C ARG A 766 -14.22 -20.83 34.47
N ILE A 767 -15.52 -21.07 34.34
CA ILE A 767 -16.45 -20.33 33.48
C ILE A 767 -17.82 -20.28 34.16
N THR A 768 -18.48 -19.12 34.12
CA THR A 768 -19.77 -18.91 34.79
C THR A 768 -20.86 -18.50 33.78
N PRO A 769 -22.15 -18.67 34.08
CA PRO A 769 -23.23 -18.33 33.15
C PRO A 769 -23.22 -16.85 32.74
N THR A 770 -22.99 -15.93 33.70
CA THR A 770 -22.92 -14.49 33.42
C THR A 770 -21.76 -14.16 32.45
N GLN A 771 -20.64 -14.85 32.57
CA GLN A 771 -19.51 -14.67 31.66
C GLN A 771 -19.83 -15.17 30.25
N VAL A 772 -20.58 -16.26 30.11
CA VAL A 772 -21.04 -16.77 28.81
C VAL A 772 -22.00 -15.78 28.15
N GLU A 773 -22.96 -15.25 28.90
CA GLU A 773 -23.88 -14.21 28.39
C GLU A 773 -23.11 -12.98 27.91
N LYS A 774 -22.24 -12.41 28.74
CA LYS A 774 -21.45 -11.22 28.36
C LYS A 774 -20.50 -11.49 27.19
N PHE A 775 -19.94 -12.69 27.11
CA PHE A 775 -19.10 -13.10 25.98
C PHE A 775 -19.90 -13.10 24.66
N LEU A 776 -21.06 -13.76 24.63
CA LEU A 776 -21.89 -13.85 23.44
C LEU A 776 -22.42 -12.48 22.98
N GLU A 777 -22.86 -11.64 23.93
CA GLU A 777 -23.30 -10.27 23.64
C GLU A 777 -22.16 -9.41 23.06
N THR A 778 -20.97 -9.49 23.67
CA THR A 778 -19.79 -8.75 23.20
C THR A 778 -19.36 -9.22 21.81
N CYS A 779 -19.41 -10.53 21.56
CA CYS A 779 -19.09 -11.10 20.25
C CYS A 779 -20.05 -10.62 19.16
N ARG A 780 -21.35 -10.66 19.44
CA ARG A 780 -22.39 -10.19 18.52
C ARG A 780 -22.24 -8.69 18.23
N ASP A 781 -22.12 -7.86 19.27
CA ASP A 781 -21.99 -6.41 19.12
C ASP A 781 -20.75 -6.02 18.30
N LYS A 782 -19.58 -6.59 18.61
CA LYS A 782 -18.35 -6.35 17.83
C LYS A 782 -18.50 -6.79 16.37
N TYR A 783 -19.19 -7.90 16.11
CA TYR A 783 -19.44 -8.37 14.74
C TYR A 783 -20.34 -7.40 13.96
N MET A 784 -21.44 -6.94 14.55
CA MET A 784 -22.36 -6.00 13.90
C MET A 784 -21.68 -4.65 13.61
N ARG A 785 -20.88 -4.13 14.55
CA ARG A 785 -20.11 -2.89 14.35
C ARG A 785 -18.93 -3.03 13.39
N ALA A 786 -18.54 -4.26 13.05
CA ALA A 786 -17.47 -4.54 12.10
C ALA A 786 -17.97 -4.65 10.65
N GLN A 787 -19.27 -4.50 10.39
CA GLN A 787 -19.81 -4.48 9.03
C GLN A 787 -19.36 -3.22 8.29
N MET A 788 -19.15 -3.36 6.98
CA MET A 788 -18.88 -2.22 6.11
C MET A 788 -20.11 -1.32 6.04
N GLU A 789 -19.97 -0.07 6.46
CA GLU A 789 -21.08 0.88 6.48
C GLU A 789 -21.50 1.27 5.04
N PRO A 790 -22.81 1.25 4.72
CA PRO A 790 -23.32 1.77 3.44
C PRO A 790 -22.91 3.22 3.20
N GLY A 791 -22.59 3.55 1.95
CA GLY A 791 -22.03 4.85 1.56
C GLY A 791 -20.51 4.91 1.59
N SER A 792 -19.82 3.92 2.17
CA SER A 792 -18.36 3.87 2.20
C SER A 792 -17.76 3.86 0.79
N ALA A 793 -16.84 4.79 0.53
CA ALA A 793 -16.08 4.94 -0.71
C ALA A 793 -14.97 3.86 -0.83
N VAL A 794 -15.39 2.61 -0.87
CA VAL A 794 -14.54 1.43 -0.68
C VAL A 794 -13.49 1.26 -1.78
N GLY A 795 -13.79 1.67 -3.01
CA GLY A 795 -12.83 1.63 -4.11
C GLY A 795 -11.63 2.58 -3.89
N ALA A 796 -11.88 3.79 -3.37
CA ALA A 796 -10.79 4.73 -3.06
C ALA A 796 -9.88 4.21 -1.94
N LEU A 797 -10.45 3.55 -0.93
CA LEU A 797 -9.69 2.90 0.15
C LEU A 797 -8.83 1.74 -0.38
N CYS A 798 -9.39 0.91 -1.27
CA CYS A 798 -8.66 -0.17 -1.93
C CYS A 798 -7.48 0.37 -2.76
N ALA A 799 -7.71 1.38 -3.60
CA ALA A 799 -6.67 1.98 -4.43
C ALA A 799 -5.48 2.51 -3.62
N GLN A 800 -5.76 3.18 -2.50
CA GLN A 800 -4.73 3.72 -1.61
C GLN A 800 -4.02 2.61 -0.82
N SER A 801 -4.76 1.61 -0.34
CA SER A 801 -4.23 0.49 0.46
C SER A 801 -3.25 -0.38 -0.33
N ILE A 802 -3.40 -0.45 -1.65
CA ILE A 802 -2.48 -1.14 -2.56
C ILE A 802 -1.36 -0.21 -3.06
N GLY A 803 -1.67 1.07 -3.28
CA GLY A 803 -0.71 2.06 -3.79
C GLY A 803 0.36 2.47 -2.78
N GLU A 804 -0.02 2.69 -1.52
CA GLU A 804 0.86 3.15 -0.44
C GLU A 804 2.04 2.19 -0.18
N PRO A 805 1.83 0.85 -0.07
CA PRO A 805 2.92 -0.11 0.03
C PRO A 805 3.93 -0.05 -1.12
N GLY A 806 3.49 0.37 -2.32
CA GLY A 806 4.36 0.60 -3.46
C GLY A 806 5.52 1.55 -3.16
N THR A 807 5.29 2.55 -2.29
CA THR A 807 6.34 3.49 -1.85
C THR A 807 7.31 2.90 -0.83
N GLN A 808 6.96 1.77 -0.20
CA GLN A 808 7.80 1.08 0.78
C GLN A 808 8.60 -0.06 0.15
N MET A 809 8.07 -0.77 -0.86
CA MET A 809 8.75 -1.86 -1.56
C MET A 809 9.95 -1.39 -2.37
N THR A 810 11.16 -1.88 -2.13
CA THR A 810 12.33 -1.57 -2.97
C THR A 810 12.04 -1.87 -4.45
N LEU A 811 12.56 -1.07 -5.41
CA LEU A 811 12.40 -1.38 -6.85
C LEU A 811 13.08 -2.72 -7.21
N LYS A 812 13.96 -3.21 -6.33
CA LYS A 812 14.70 -4.44 -6.50
C LYS A 812 14.43 -5.40 -5.35
N THR A 813 14.03 -6.60 -5.71
CA THR A 813 14.18 -7.81 -4.91
C THR A 813 14.58 -8.92 -5.87
N PHE A 814 15.90 -9.11 -6.03
CA PHE A 814 16.40 -10.40 -6.49
C PHE A 814 16.11 -11.40 -5.36
N HIS A 815 14.89 -11.91 -5.32
CA HIS A 815 14.57 -13.10 -4.57
C HIS A 815 14.55 -14.25 -5.57
N PHE A 816 15.57 -15.07 -5.43
CA PHE A 816 15.54 -16.43 -5.89
C PHE A 816 14.36 -17.13 -5.21
N ALA A 817 13.58 -17.91 -5.95
CA ALA A 817 12.37 -18.61 -5.49
C ALA A 817 12.67 -19.75 -4.48
N GLY A 818 13.61 -19.54 -3.56
CA GLY A 818 14.33 -20.61 -2.86
C GLY A 818 15.31 -21.38 -3.74
N VAL A 819 15.49 -20.98 -5.02
CA VAL A 819 16.34 -21.65 -6.01
C VAL A 819 17.27 -20.63 -6.66
N ALA A 820 18.58 -20.80 -6.49
CA ALA A 820 19.63 -19.84 -6.86
C ALA A 820 19.67 -19.42 -8.35
N SER A 821 18.89 -20.05 -9.24
CA SER A 821 18.97 -19.87 -10.69
C SER A 821 17.78 -19.15 -11.35
N MET A 822 16.63 -19.02 -10.67
CA MET A 822 15.43 -18.41 -11.27
C MET A 822 15.15 -17.04 -10.64
N ASN A 823 15.35 -15.99 -11.43
CA ASN A 823 15.02 -14.63 -11.05
C ASN A 823 13.51 -14.41 -11.22
N ILE A 824 12.85 -13.94 -10.16
CA ILE A 824 11.44 -13.56 -10.21
C ILE A 824 11.36 -12.03 -10.13
N THR A 825 10.57 -11.41 -11.01
CA THR A 825 10.19 -10.01 -10.83
C THR A 825 9.31 -9.87 -9.59
N LEU A 826 9.74 -9.04 -8.63
CA LEU A 826 9.00 -8.73 -7.41
C LEU A 826 8.95 -7.20 -7.19
N GLY A 827 8.25 -6.76 -6.15
CA GLY A 827 8.10 -5.36 -5.81
C GLY A 827 7.20 -4.59 -6.79
N VAL A 828 7.50 -3.31 -7.00
CA VAL A 828 6.70 -2.39 -7.83
C VAL A 828 6.57 -2.87 -9.29
N PRO A 829 7.64 -3.34 -9.98
CA PRO A 829 7.53 -3.84 -11.34
C PRO A 829 6.51 -4.99 -11.48
N ARG A 830 6.49 -5.92 -10.52
CA ARG A 830 5.55 -7.05 -10.54
C ARG A 830 4.11 -6.63 -10.35
N ILE A 831 3.85 -5.74 -9.38
CA ILE A 831 2.50 -5.16 -9.21
C ILE A 831 2.07 -4.43 -10.48
N LYS A 832 2.98 -3.70 -11.13
CA LYS A 832 2.72 -3.02 -12.40
C LYS A 832 2.36 -3.99 -13.53
N GLU A 833 3.04 -5.13 -13.66
CA GLU A 833 2.69 -6.17 -14.64
C GLU A 833 1.27 -6.69 -14.40
N ILE A 834 0.93 -7.03 -13.15
CA ILE A 834 -0.37 -7.58 -12.78
C ILE A 834 -1.49 -6.57 -13.06
N ILE A 835 -1.39 -5.33 -12.56
CA ILE A 835 -2.42 -4.31 -12.77
C ILE A 835 -2.53 -3.86 -14.23
N ASN A 836 -1.46 -3.97 -15.02
CA ASN A 836 -1.51 -3.67 -16.44
C ASN A 836 -2.24 -4.76 -17.23
N ALA A 837 -2.40 -5.97 -16.66
CA ALA A 837 -2.87 -7.17 -17.35
C ALA A 837 -2.12 -7.37 -18.69
N SER A 838 -0.79 -7.25 -18.65
CA SER A 838 0.04 -7.42 -19.85
C SER A 838 0.00 -8.87 -20.32
N LYS A 839 -0.20 -9.07 -21.63
CA LYS A 839 -0.29 -10.42 -22.23
C LYS A 839 1.00 -11.24 -22.06
N ALA A 840 2.15 -10.56 -22.13
CA ALA A 840 3.47 -11.13 -21.90
C ALA A 840 4.14 -10.42 -20.72
N ILE A 841 4.83 -11.19 -19.89
CA ILE A 841 5.56 -10.72 -18.71
C ILE A 841 7.03 -11.13 -18.81
N SER A 842 7.91 -10.48 -18.04
CA SER A 842 9.35 -10.71 -18.19
C SER A 842 9.80 -12.10 -17.73
N THR A 843 9.25 -12.62 -16.64
CA THR A 843 9.64 -13.93 -16.07
C THR A 843 8.40 -14.80 -15.84
N PRO A 844 7.84 -15.42 -16.89
CA PRO A 844 6.69 -16.32 -16.76
C PRO A 844 7.13 -17.66 -16.16
N ILE A 845 6.54 -18.02 -15.02
CA ILE A 845 6.85 -19.25 -14.29
C ILE A 845 5.58 -20.05 -14.10
N ILE A 846 5.64 -21.31 -14.52
CA ILE A 846 4.64 -22.34 -14.28
C ILE A 846 5.18 -23.26 -13.20
N THR A 847 4.45 -23.38 -12.09
CA THR A 847 4.77 -24.33 -11.03
C THR A 847 3.99 -25.62 -11.28
N ALA A 848 4.69 -26.64 -11.78
CA ALA A 848 4.12 -27.95 -12.10
C ALA A 848 4.40 -28.94 -10.95
N GLN A 849 3.31 -29.49 -10.40
CA GLN A 849 3.38 -30.56 -9.42
C GLN A 849 3.48 -31.90 -10.16
N LEU A 850 4.30 -32.82 -9.67
CA LEU A 850 4.43 -34.15 -10.25
C LEU A 850 3.36 -35.09 -9.66
N ASP A 851 2.97 -36.11 -10.42
CA ASP A 851 2.08 -37.17 -9.92
C ASP A 851 2.84 -38.15 -8.99
N LYS A 852 4.09 -38.46 -9.34
CA LYS A 852 5.07 -39.20 -8.53
C LYS A 852 6.20 -38.26 -8.15
N ASP A 853 6.12 -37.74 -6.93
CA ASP A 853 7.03 -36.70 -6.41
C ASP A 853 8.18 -37.24 -5.54
N ASP A 854 8.22 -38.55 -5.29
CA ASP A 854 9.24 -39.20 -4.44
C ASP A 854 10.52 -39.63 -5.19
N ASP A 855 10.49 -39.67 -6.53
CA ASP A 855 11.62 -40.17 -7.34
C ASP A 855 12.19 -39.09 -8.28
N ALA A 856 13.47 -38.76 -8.07
CA ALA A 856 14.20 -37.79 -8.90
C ALA A 856 14.34 -38.25 -10.36
N ASP A 857 14.40 -39.57 -10.60
CA ASP A 857 14.51 -40.12 -11.95
C ASP A 857 13.23 -39.92 -12.75
N TYR A 858 12.09 -40.02 -12.08
CA TYR A 858 10.80 -39.70 -12.68
C TYR A 858 10.68 -38.19 -12.97
N ALA A 859 11.13 -37.34 -12.04
CA ALA A 859 11.17 -35.90 -12.26
C ALA A 859 12.03 -35.49 -13.48
N ARG A 860 13.17 -36.16 -13.71
CA ARG A 860 14.02 -35.95 -14.89
C ARG A 860 13.33 -36.34 -16.20
N LEU A 861 12.60 -37.45 -16.22
CA LEU A 861 11.83 -37.88 -17.40
C LEU A 861 10.78 -36.84 -17.78
N VAL A 862 9.97 -36.39 -16.80
CA VAL A 862 8.93 -35.38 -17.02
C VAL A 862 9.56 -34.03 -17.43
N LYS A 863 10.68 -33.64 -16.82
CA LYS A 863 11.47 -32.47 -17.23
C LYS A 863 11.86 -32.54 -18.70
N GLY A 864 12.41 -33.66 -19.17
CA GLY A 864 12.83 -33.85 -20.57
C GLY A 864 11.69 -33.83 -21.58
N ARG A 865 10.44 -34.07 -21.16
CA ARG A 865 9.24 -33.92 -22.01
C ARG A 865 8.75 -32.48 -22.14
N ILE A 866 9.13 -31.61 -21.20
CA ILE A 866 8.63 -30.23 -21.10
C ILE A 866 9.69 -29.26 -21.62
N GLU A 867 10.92 -29.42 -21.17
CA GLU A 867 12.05 -28.59 -21.57
C GLU A 867 12.35 -28.78 -23.05
N LYS A 868 12.46 -27.67 -23.78
CA LYS A 868 12.76 -27.68 -25.21
C LYS A 868 14.17 -28.20 -25.43
N THR A 869 14.29 -29.19 -26.32
CA THR A 869 15.57 -29.69 -26.81
C THR A 869 15.67 -29.48 -28.31
N LEU A 870 16.82 -28.97 -28.75
CA LEU A 870 17.09 -28.67 -30.15
C LEU A 870 17.85 -29.82 -30.82
N LEU A 871 17.69 -29.97 -32.14
CA LEU A 871 18.40 -31.00 -32.90
C LEU A 871 19.92 -30.89 -32.74
N GLY A 872 20.45 -29.66 -32.70
CA GLY A 872 21.88 -29.42 -32.49
C GLY A 872 22.41 -29.88 -31.13
N GLU A 873 21.58 -29.89 -30.09
CA GLU A 873 22.00 -30.29 -28.72
C GLU A 873 22.18 -31.81 -28.58
N ILE A 874 21.40 -32.58 -29.35
CA ILE A 874 21.45 -34.05 -29.37
C ILE A 874 22.29 -34.60 -30.54
N SER A 875 22.80 -33.76 -31.43
CA SER A 875 23.64 -34.15 -32.55
C SER A 875 25.13 -34.06 -32.21
N GLU A 876 25.94 -34.99 -32.72
CA GLU A 876 27.41 -34.97 -32.58
C GLU A 876 28.02 -34.00 -33.58
N TYR A 877 27.55 -34.06 -34.82
CA TYR A 877 27.90 -33.14 -35.88
C TYR A 877 26.79 -33.09 -36.94
N ILE A 878 26.81 -32.01 -37.71
CA ILE A 878 25.98 -31.80 -38.89
C ILE A 878 26.95 -31.43 -40.01
N GLU A 879 27.03 -32.23 -41.07
CA GLU A 879 28.00 -32.06 -42.16
C GLU A 879 27.32 -31.95 -43.52
N GLU A 880 27.95 -31.20 -44.43
CA GLU A 880 27.55 -31.09 -45.82
C GLU A 880 28.31 -32.15 -46.62
N VAL A 881 27.59 -33.03 -47.31
CA VAL A 881 28.20 -34.05 -48.16
C VAL A 881 27.92 -33.70 -49.62
N PHE A 882 28.99 -33.41 -50.37
CA PHE A 882 28.95 -33.17 -51.80
C PHE A 882 29.50 -34.38 -52.54
N LEU A 883 28.60 -35.18 -53.12
CA LEU A 883 28.96 -36.27 -54.02
C LEU A 883 28.85 -35.78 -55.49
N PRO A 884 29.45 -36.49 -56.45
CA PRO A 884 29.33 -36.13 -57.86
C PRO A 884 27.90 -36.18 -58.40
N ASP A 885 27.04 -36.98 -57.77
CA ASP A 885 25.67 -37.30 -58.17
C ASP A 885 24.59 -36.66 -57.28
N ASP A 886 24.92 -36.26 -56.04
CA ASP A 886 23.98 -35.65 -55.11
C ASP A 886 24.68 -34.74 -54.07
N CYS A 887 23.94 -33.81 -53.48
CA CYS A 887 24.40 -33.03 -52.34
C CYS A 887 23.33 -33.01 -51.25
N PHE A 888 23.70 -33.31 -50.01
CA PHE A 888 22.76 -33.35 -48.88
C PHE A 888 23.44 -32.98 -47.56
N ILE A 889 22.63 -32.62 -46.56
CA ILE A 889 23.09 -32.37 -45.20
C ILE A 889 22.87 -33.63 -44.38
N LEU A 890 23.94 -34.17 -43.80
CA LEU A 890 23.90 -35.35 -42.94
C LEU A 890 23.92 -34.92 -41.46
N VAL A 891 22.97 -35.44 -40.69
CA VAL A 891 22.86 -35.22 -39.24
C VAL A 891 23.11 -36.53 -38.50
N LYS A 892 24.14 -36.55 -37.66
CA LYS A 892 24.49 -37.68 -36.81
C LYS A 892 24.01 -37.45 -35.38
N LEU A 893 23.01 -38.22 -34.95
CA LEU A 893 22.45 -38.17 -33.60
C LEU A 893 23.35 -38.92 -32.60
N SER A 894 23.47 -38.35 -31.41
CA SER A 894 24.19 -38.94 -30.27
C SER A 894 23.23 -39.77 -29.40
N LEU A 895 23.09 -41.06 -29.75
CA LEU A 895 22.18 -41.96 -29.03
C LEU A 895 22.54 -42.10 -27.54
N GLU A 896 23.83 -41.97 -27.19
CA GLU A 896 24.30 -42.00 -25.80
C GLU A 896 23.74 -40.82 -24.99
N ARG A 897 23.80 -39.59 -25.54
CA ARG A 897 23.24 -38.40 -24.88
C ARG A 897 21.72 -38.48 -24.75
N ILE A 898 21.04 -39.00 -25.78
CA ILE A 898 19.58 -39.24 -25.75
C ILE A 898 19.23 -40.23 -24.63
N ARG A 899 20.01 -41.31 -24.49
CA ARG A 899 19.83 -42.33 -23.44
C ARG A 899 20.02 -41.76 -22.04
N LEU A 900 21.08 -40.97 -21.82
CA LEU A 900 21.39 -40.32 -20.54
C LEU A 900 20.34 -39.29 -20.12
N LEU A 901 19.88 -38.48 -21.07
CA LEU A 901 18.84 -37.47 -20.84
C LEU A 901 17.42 -38.06 -20.79
N ARG A 902 17.27 -39.36 -21.07
CA ARG A 902 16.00 -40.09 -21.15
C ARG A 902 14.98 -39.42 -22.07
N LEU A 903 15.45 -38.93 -23.21
CA LEU A 903 14.58 -38.35 -24.23
C LEU A 903 13.95 -39.47 -25.08
N GLU A 904 12.66 -39.38 -25.35
CA GLU A 904 11.91 -40.33 -26.16
C GLU A 904 12.03 -39.98 -27.66
N VAL A 905 13.26 -39.82 -28.15
CA VAL A 905 13.56 -39.43 -29.55
C VAL A 905 14.47 -40.44 -30.26
N ASN A 906 14.19 -40.69 -31.54
CA ASN A 906 15.00 -41.49 -32.45
C ASN A 906 15.07 -40.81 -33.83
N ALA A 907 15.80 -41.40 -34.79
CA ALA A 907 15.92 -40.80 -36.14
C ALA A 907 14.57 -40.62 -36.86
N GLU A 908 13.57 -41.45 -36.55
CA GLU A 908 12.22 -41.35 -37.13
C GLU A 908 11.43 -40.17 -36.55
N THR A 909 11.49 -39.94 -35.23
CA THR A 909 10.89 -38.76 -34.61
C THR A 909 11.57 -37.49 -35.09
N VAL A 910 12.89 -37.50 -35.29
CA VAL A 910 13.63 -36.35 -35.86
C VAL A 910 13.16 -36.04 -37.28
N ARG A 911 12.96 -37.06 -38.12
CA ARG A 911 12.35 -36.87 -39.46
C ARG A 911 11.00 -36.18 -39.36
N TYR A 912 10.14 -36.60 -38.43
CA TYR A 912 8.84 -35.96 -38.19
C TYR A 912 8.99 -34.49 -37.80
N SER A 913 9.87 -34.20 -36.82
CA SER A 913 10.11 -32.83 -36.35
C SER A 913 10.66 -31.90 -37.43
N ILE A 914 11.54 -32.40 -38.31
CA ILE A 914 12.08 -31.63 -39.44
C ILE A 914 10.98 -31.30 -40.46
N CYS A 915 10.14 -32.27 -40.82
CA CYS A 915 9.07 -32.08 -41.81
C CYS A 915 7.97 -31.14 -41.32
N MET A 916 7.69 -31.14 -40.01
CA MET A 916 6.69 -30.26 -39.39
C MET A 916 7.23 -28.85 -39.08
N SER A 917 8.55 -28.66 -39.18
CA SER A 917 9.19 -27.38 -38.92
C SER A 917 8.89 -26.34 -40.03
N LYS A 918 9.24 -25.07 -39.76
CA LYS A 918 9.05 -23.97 -40.72
C LYS A 918 9.96 -24.06 -41.97
N LEU A 919 10.82 -25.07 -42.05
CA LEU A 919 11.79 -25.28 -43.13
C LEU A 919 11.18 -25.67 -44.48
N ARG A 920 9.87 -25.98 -44.54
CA ARG A 920 9.14 -26.35 -45.78
C ARG A 920 9.82 -27.46 -46.62
N VAL A 921 10.56 -28.35 -45.97
CA VAL A 921 11.15 -29.55 -46.60
C VAL A 921 10.09 -30.63 -46.79
N LYS A 922 10.15 -31.38 -47.89
CA LYS A 922 9.15 -32.44 -48.14
C LYS A 922 9.55 -33.73 -47.40
N PRO A 923 8.59 -34.60 -47.02
CA PRO A 923 8.90 -35.87 -46.38
C PRO A 923 9.76 -36.84 -47.20
N GLY A 924 9.80 -36.65 -48.53
CA GLY A 924 10.67 -37.41 -49.44
C GLY A 924 12.10 -36.90 -49.52
N ASP A 925 12.36 -35.69 -49.00
CA ASP A 925 13.70 -35.07 -49.00
C ASP A 925 14.46 -35.40 -47.70
N VAL A 926 13.81 -36.06 -46.74
CA VAL A 926 14.40 -36.46 -45.48
C VAL A 926 14.40 -37.98 -45.40
N ALA A 927 15.58 -38.59 -45.51
CA ALA A 927 15.73 -40.04 -45.40
C ALA A 927 16.44 -40.44 -44.11
N VAL A 928 16.03 -41.58 -43.57
CA VAL A 928 16.56 -42.18 -42.35
C VAL A 928 17.32 -43.43 -42.77
N HIS A 929 18.65 -43.33 -42.83
CA HIS A 929 19.50 -44.44 -43.29
C HIS A 929 19.89 -45.40 -42.15
N GLY A 930 19.60 -45.04 -40.90
CA GLY A 930 19.86 -45.86 -39.71
C GLY A 930 19.32 -45.19 -38.45
N GLU A 931 19.46 -45.85 -37.30
CA GLU A 931 18.88 -45.40 -36.03
C GLU A 931 19.43 -44.06 -35.53
N ALA A 932 20.61 -43.66 -36.02
CA ALA A 932 21.32 -42.45 -35.60
C ALA A 932 21.62 -41.46 -36.74
N VAL A 933 21.21 -41.72 -37.98
CA VAL A 933 21.58 -40.89 -39.14
C VAL A 933 20.37 -40.47 -39.96
N VAL A 934 20.27 -39.16 -40.16
CA VAL A 934 19.22 -38.52 -40.96
C VAL A 934 19.91 -37.68 -42.03
N CYS A 935 19.52 -37.83 -43.29
CA CYS A 935 19.96 -36.94 -44.36
C CYS A 935 18.80 -36.04 -44.81
N VAL A 936 19.13 -34.79 -45.11
CA VAL A 936 18.19 -33.79 -45.60
C VAL A 936 18.72 -33.28 -46.94
N THR A 937 18.03 -33.65 -48.01
CA THR A 937 18.36 -33.22 -49.37
C THR A 937 17.76 -31.83 -49.62
N PRO A 938 18.58 -30.82 -49.95
CA PRO A 938 18.12 -29.47 -50.28
C PRO A 938 17.34 -29.48 -51.60
N ARG A 939 16.31 -28.65 -51.70
CA ARG A 939 15.60 -28.38 -52.96
C ARG A 939 15.76 -26.93 -53.36
N GLU A 940 15.86 -26.71 -54.66
CA GLU A 940 15.86 -25.37 -55.24
C GLU A 940 14.53 -24.67 -54.95
N ASN A 941 14.61 -23.49 -54.34
CA ASN A 941 13.51 -22.56 -54.23
C ASN A 941 13.66 -21.56 -55.38
N SER A 942 12.56 -21.22 -56.07
CA SER A 942 12.55 -20.39 -57.30
C SER A 942 13.06 -18.95 -57.14
N LYS A 943 13.57 -18.59 -55.95
CA LYS A 943 14.13 -17.27 -55.59
C LYS A 943 15.58 -17.34 -55.06
N SER A 944 16.24 -18.50 -55.00
CA SER A 944 17.55 -18.66 -54.36
C SER A 944 18.38 -19.78 -55.00
N SER A 945 19.71 -19.60 -55.09
CA SER A 945 20.65 -20.62 -55.56
C SER A 945 20.74 -21.82 -54.60
N MET A 946 21.05 -23.03 -55.13
CA MET A 946 21.24 -24.27 -54.37
C MET A 946 22.23 -24.10 -53.20
N TYR A 947 23.34 -23.39 -53.42
CA TYR A 947 24.32 -23.11 -52.37
C TYR A 947 23.71 -22.29 -51.21
N TYR A 948 22.83 -21.35 -51.53
CA TYR A 948 22.18 -20.50 -50.53
C TYR A 948 21.18 -21.27 -49.66
N VAL A 949 20.45 -22.24 -50.25
CA VAL A 949 19.54 -23.10 -49.46
C VAL A 949 20.31 -24.09 -48.59
N LEU A 950 21.45 -24.63 -49.04
CA LEU A 950 22.31 -25.45 -48.17
C LEU A 950 22.84 -24.65 -46.97
N GLN A 951 23.39 -23.46 -47.21
CA GLN A 951 23.89 -22.62 -46.11
C GLN A 951 22.77 -22.20 -45.15
N PHE A 952 21.58 -21.93 -45.68
CA PHE A 952 20.40 -21.67 -44.85
C PHE A 952 20.01 -22.88 -43.99
N LEU A 953 19.91 -24.06 -44.60
CA LEU A 953 19.55 -25.28 -43.87
C LEU A 953 20.60 -25.62 -42.82
N LYS A 954 21.89 -25.50 -43.11
CA LYS A 954 22.94 -25.75 -42.13
C LYS A 954 22.82 -24.90 -40.86
N GLU A 955 22.41 -23.64 -41.00
CA GLU A 955 22.23 -22.72 -39.87
C GLU A 955 20.89 -22.92 -39.13
N ASP A 956 19.84 -23.41 -39.80
CA ASP A 956 18.48 -23.49 -39.25
C ASP A 956 18.08 -24.90 -38.79
N LEU A 957 18.61 -25.95 -39.41
CA LEU A 957 18.39 -27.34 -39.03
C LEU A 957 18.78 -27.64 -37.57
N PRO A 958 19.90 -27.12 -37.02
CA PRO A 958 20.23 -27.31 -35.60
C PRO A 958 19.19 -26.71 -34.65
N LYS A 959 18.45 -25.68 -35.09
CA LYS A 959 17.46 -24.93 -34.28
C LYS A 959 16.07 -25.57 -34.29
N VAL A 960 15.88 -26.67 -35.03
CA VAL A 960 14.62 -27.43 -35.05
C VAL A 960 14.39 -28.05 -33.67
N VAL A 961 13.18 -27.89 -33.14
CA VAL A 961 12.76 -28.50 -31.88
C VAL A 961 12.43 -29.97 -32.12
N VAL A 962 13.14 -30.86 -31.44
CA VAL A 962 12.97 -32.31 -31.59
C VAL A 962 12.06 -32.90 -30.52
N GLN A 963 12.13 -32.40 -29.30
CA GLN A 963 11.30 -32.79 -28.15
C GLN A 963 11.14 -31.60 -27.20
N GLY A 964 10.05 -31.60 -26.43
CA GLY A 964 9.73 -30.53 -25.49
C GLY A 964 8.73 -29.51 -26.03
N ILE A 965 8.38 -28.53 -25.20
CA ILE A 965 7.40 -27.50 -25.53
C ILE A 965 8.15 -26.27 -26.10
N PRO A 966 7.80 -25.79 -27.32
CA PRO A 966 8.55 -24.71 -27.98
C PRO A 966 8.68 -23.41 -27.17
N GLU A 967 7.63 -23.05 -26.43
CA GLU A 967 7.55 -21.83 -25.61
C GLU A 967 8.26 -21.94 -24.26
N VAL A 968 8.67 -23.14 -23.85
CA VAL A 968 9.45 -23.34 -22.62
C VAL A 968 10.92 -23.08 -22.90
N SER A 969 11.52 -22.18 -22.12
CA SER A 969 12.95 -21.89 -22.21
C SER A 969 13.77 -22.90 -21.42
N ARG A 970 13.39 -23.14 -20.16
CA ARG A 970 14.07 -24.05 -19.24
C ARG A 970 13.10 -24.60 -18.20
N ALA A 971 13.48 -25.72 -17.58
CA ALA A 971 12.78 -26.24 -16.41
C ALA A 971 13.79 -26.65 -15.32
N VAL A 972 13.44 -26.47 -14.04
CA VAL A 972 14.30 -26.77 -12.91
C VAL A 972 13.53 -27.58 -11.87
N ILE A 973 14.16 -28.64 -11.35
CA ILE A 973 13.62 -29.46 -10.27
C ILE A 973 13.93 -28.75 -8.96
N HIS A 974 12.90 -28.51 -8.15
CA HIS A 974 13.01 -27.91 -6.84
C HIS A 974 12.55 -28.90 -5.77
N ILE A 975 13.29 -28.95 -4.67
CA ILE A 975 13.05 -29.83 -3.53
C ILE A 975 12.28 -29.05 -2.47
N ASP A 976 11.15 -29.58 -2.03
CA ASP A 976 10.37 -28.98 -0.95
C ASP A 976 10.83 -29.51 0.42
N GLU A 977 11.37 -28.63 1.27
CA GLU A 977 11.82 -28.97 2.62
C GLU A 977 10.71 -28.82 3.69
N GLN A 978 9.52 -28.31 3.34
CA GLN A 978 8.55 -27.83 4.35
C GLN A 978 7.80 -28.94 5.12
N SER A 979 7.83 -30.20 4.66
CA SER A 979 6.90 -31.25 5.15
C SER A 979 7.55 -32.44 5.85
N GLY A 980 8.86 -32.43 6.09
CA GLY A 980 9.59 -33.60 6.63
C GLY A 980 9.61 -34.82 5.69
N LYS A 981 9.15 -34.65 4.44
CA LYS A 981 9.25 -35.60 3.33
C LYS A 981 9.85 -34.85 2.14
N GLU A 982 10.87 -35.42 1.52
CA GLU A 982 11.52 -34.86 0.33
C GLU A 982 10.60 -35.08 -0.88
N LYS A 983 10.09 -34.00 -1.45
CA LYS A 983 9.20 -34.02 -2.62
C LYS A 983 9.75 -33.14 -3.71
N TYR A 984 9.72 -33.63 -4.95
CA TYR A 984 10.16 -32.89 -6.12
C TYR A 984 8.99 -32.17 -6.80
N LYS A 985 9.16 -30.87 -7.04
CA LYS A 985 8.28 -30.06 -7.89
C LYS A 985 9.07 -29.45 -9.04
N LEU A 986 8.42 -29.23 -10.17
CA LEU A 986 9.06 -28.69 -11.36
C LEU A 986 8.68 -27.22 -11.52
N LEU A 987 9.68 -26.34 -11.58
CA LEU A 987 9.52 -24.94 -11.93
C LEU A 987 9.87 -24.80 -13.41
N VAL A 988 8.90 -24.40 -14.23
CA VAL A 988 9.02 -24.28 -15.68
C VAL A 988 9.00 -22.80 -16.04
N GLU A 989 10.03 -22.33 -16.73
CA GLU A 989 10.08 -20.97 -17.25
C GLU A 989 9.56 -20.97 -18.69
N GLY A 990 8.38 -20.37 -18.89
CA GLY A 990 7.68 -20.41 -20.17
C GLY A 990 6.20 -20.01 -20.05
N ASP A 991 5.57 -19.79 -21.20
CA ASP A 991 4.25 -19.14 -21.30
C ASP A 991 3.14 -20.06 -21.86
N ASN A 992 3.33 -21.39 -21.85
CA ASN A 992 2.33 -22.34 -22.38
C ASN A 992 1.81 -23.29 -21.30
N LEU A 993 0.89 -22.76 -20.46
CA LEU A 993 0.31 -23.50 -19.33
C LEU A 993 -0.45 -24.76 -19.79
N ARG A 994 -1.22 -24.66 -20.88
CA ARG A 994 -2.04 -25.76 -21.39
C ARG A 994 -1.21 -26.98 -21.76
N ALA A 995 -0.11 -26.78 -22.48
CA ALA A 995 0.77 -27.88 -22.88
C ALA A 995 1.41 -28.55 -21.66
N VAL A 996 1.91 -27.76 -20.70
CA VAL A 996 2.52 -28.29 -19.46
C VAL A 996 1.50 -29.12 -18.66
N MET A 997 0.27 -28.65 -18.52
CA MET A 997 -0.80 -29.39 -17.82
C MET A 997 -1.16 -30.72 -18.48
N ALA A 998 -1.02 -30.81 -19.82
CA ALA A 998 -1.37 -32.00 -20.59
C ALA A 998 -0.22 -33.02 -20.67
N THR A 999 0.99 -32.66 -20.24
CA THR A 999 2.13 -33.59 -20.28
C THR A 999 1.96 -34.75 -19.29
N HIS A 1000 2.22 -35.97 -19.76
CA HIS A 1000 2.12 -37.16 -18.91
C HIS A 1000 3.19 -37.13 -17.81
N GLY A 1001 2.72 -37.23 -16.56
CA GLY A 1001 3.54 -37.17 -15.34
C GLY A 1001 3.48 -35.83 -14.61
N VAL A 1002 2.79 -34.84 -15.18
CA VAL A 1002 2.40 -33.61 -14.47
C VAL A 1002 1.00 -33.75 -13.90
N LYS A 1003 0.84 -33.37 -12.64
CA LYS A 1003 -0.46 -33.27 -11.97
C LYS A 1003 -1.16 -31.96 -12.34
N GLY A 1004 -1.77 -31.93 -13.52
CA GLY A 1004 -2.43 -30.74 -14.08
C GLY A 1004 -3.43 -30.04 -13.15
N THR A 1005 -4.11 -30.77 -12.26
CA THR A 1005 -5.08 -30.19 -11.29
C THR A 1005 -4.46 -29.25 -10.25
N ARG A 1006 -3.14 -29.30 -10.04
CA ARG A 1006 -2.43 -28.47 -9.05
C ARG A 1006 -1.35 -27.59 -9.68
N THR A 1007 -1.25 -27.58 -11.01
CA THR A 1007 -0.30 -26.73 -11.73
C THR A 1007 -0.83 -25.31 -11.79
N THR A 1008 0.03 -24.33 -11.50
CA THR A 1008 -0.32 -22.89 -11.51
C THR A 1008 0.64 -22.10 -12.39
N SER A 1009 0.21 -20.95 -12.89
CA SER A 1009 1.04 -19.99 -13.63
C SER A 1009 0.91 -18.60 -13.02
N ASN A 1010 1.98 -17.82 -13.10
CA ASN A 1010 2.00 -16.43 -12.67
C ASN A 1010 1.47 -15.44 -13.74
N ASN A 1011 1.31 -15.87 -15.00
CA ASN A 1011 0.73 -15.04 -16.06
C ASN A 1011 -0.81 -15.16 -16.05
N THR A 1012 -1.49 -14.09 -15.65
CA THR A 1012 -2.95 -14.05 -15.54
C THR A 1012 -3.66 -14.26 -16.87
N TYR A 1013 -3.06 -13.84 -17.98
CA TYR A 1013 -3.64 -13.96 -19.32
C TYR A 1013 -3.67 -15.43 -19.79
N GLU A 1014 -2.60 -16.19 -19.55
CA GLU A 1014 -2.56 -17.62 -19.90
C GLU A 1014 -3.47 -18.46 -19.00
N VAL A 1015 -3.66 -18.05 -17.75
CA VAL A 1015 -4.66 -18.66 -16.85
C VAL A 1015 -6.08 -18.39 -17.36
N GLU A 1016 -6.41 -17.16 -17.75
CA GLU A 1016 -7.71 -16.81 -18.33
C GLU A 1016 -8.02 -17.66 -19.57
N LYS A 1017 -7.05 -17.76 -20.48
CA LYS A 1017 -7.17 -18.51 -21.74
C LYS A 1017 -7.26 -20.04 -21.56
N THR A 1018 -6.74 -20.58 -20.46
CA THR A 1018 -6.69 -22.03 -20.21
C THR A 1018 -7.78 -22.50 -19.24
N LEU A 1019 -8.04 -21.73 -18.18
CA LEU A 1019 -8.90 -22.11 -17.05
C LEU A 1019 -10.12 -21.19 -16.87
N GLY A 1020 -10.20 -20.07 -17.59
CA GLY A 1020 -11.31 -19.12 -17.52
C GLY A 1020 -11.12 -18.00 -16.50
N ILE A 1021 -12.13 -17.12 -16.41
CA ILE A 1021 -12.03 -15.83 -15.73
C ILE A 1021 -11.92 -15.92 -14.20
N GLU A 1022 -12.61 -16.86 -13.55
CA GLU A 1022 -12.56 -17.03 -12.09
C GLU A 1022 -11.19 -17.55 -11.59
N ALA A 1023 -10.55 -18.42 -12.38
CA ALA A 1023 -9.18 -18.86 -12.11
C ALA A 1023 -8.19 -17.70 -12.25
N ALA A 1024 -8.39 -16.84 -13.26
CA ALA A 1024 -7.57 -15.64 -13.46
C ALA A 1024 -7.75 -14.63 -12.31
N ARG A 1025 -8.99 -14.39 -11.86
CA ARG A 1025 -9.32 -13.58 -10.68
C ARG A 1025 -8.55 -14.05 -9.44
N THR A 1026 -8.61 -15.36 -9.16
CA THR A 1026 -7.91 -15.97 -8.02
C THR A 1026 -6.40 -15.81 -8.14
N THR A 1027 -5.86 -15.92 -9.36
CA THR A 1027 -4.43 -15.72 -9.63
C THR A 1027 -3.99 -14.28 -9.36
N ILE A 1028 -4.80 -13.29 -9.72
CA ILE A 1028 -4.53 -11.87 -9.39
C ILE A 1028 -4.42 -11.67 -7.88
N ILE A 1029 -5.36 -12.23 -7.10
CA ILE A 1029 -5.36 -12.13 -5.63
C ILE A 1029 -4.06 -12.75 -5.07
N ASN A 1030 -3.75 -13.97 -5.47
CA ASN A 1030 -2.60 -14.72 -4.95
C ASN A 1030 -1.26 -14.04 -5.30
N GLU A 1031 -1.09 -13.56 -6.54
CA GLU A 1031 0.15 -12.95 -7.00
C GLU A 1031 0.41 -11.59 -6.34
N ILE A 1032 -0.62 -10.76 -6.16
CA ILE A 1032 -0.50 -9.49 -5.43
C ILE A 1032 -0.16 -9.78 -3.97
N GLN A 1033 -0.87 -10.71 -3.33
CA GLN A 1033 -0.62 -11.04 -1.93
C GLN A 1033 0.77 -11.64 -1.72
N TYR A 1034 1.22 -12.55 -2.60
CA TYR A 1034 2.57 -13.12 -2.59
C TYR A 1034 3.63 -12.02 -2.69
N THR A 1035 3.47 -11.09 -3.64
CA THR A 1035 4.40 -9.98 -3.82
C THR A 1035 4.47 -9.10 -2.58
N MET A 1036 3.33 -8.77 -1.96
CA MET A 1036 3.30 -7.91 -0.76
C MET A 1036 3.90 -8.62 0.48
N VAL A 1037 3.56 -9.90 0.70
CA VAL A 1037 4.02 -10.66 1.87
C VAL A 1037 5.54 -10.86 1.86
N ASN A 1038 6.14 -11.08 0.68
CA ASN A 1038 7.60 -11.22 0.55
C ASN A 1038 8.37 -9.97 0.98
N HIS A 1039 7.75 -8.79 0.87
CA HIS A 1039 8.31 -7.53 1.35
C HIS A 1039 7.93 -7.21 2.81
N GLY A 1040 7.34 -8.16 3.54
CA GLY A 1040 6.87 -7.96 4.92
C GLY A 1040 5.67 -7.04 5.04
N MET A 1041 4.97 -6.77 3.94
CA MET A 1041 3.79 -5.91 3.89
C MET A 1041 2.52 -6.74 4.01
N SER A 1042 1.60 -6.31 4.87
CA SER A 1042 0.29 -6.92 5.02
C SER A 1042 -0.80 -5.99 4.48
N ILE A 1043 -1.64 -6.52 3.61
CA ILE A 1043 -2.88 -5.90 3.14
C ILE A 1043 -4.00 -6.89 3.45
N ASP A 1044 -5.13 -6.38 3.95
CA ASP A 1044 -6.33 -7.19 4.13
C ASP A 1044 -6.80 -7.74 2.76
N ARG A 1045 -7.16 -9.02 2.74
CA ARG A 1045 -7.64 -9.73 1.54
C ARG A 1045 -8.76 -9.00 0.81
N ARG A 1046 -9.62 -8.24 1.52
CA ARG A 1046 -10.80 -7.56 0.94
C ARG A 1046 -10.43 -6.51 -0.10
N HIS A 1047 -9.29 -5.82 0.07
CA HIS A 1047 -8.82 -4.83 -0.90
C HIS A 1047 -8.39 -5.48 -2.22
N VAL A 1048 -7.57 -6.54 -2.14
CA VAL A 1048 -7.09 -7.25 -3.34
C VAL A 1048 -8.21 -8.01 -4.04
N MET A 1049 -9.19 -8.53 -3.30
CA MET A 1049 -10.41 -9.11 -3.88
C MET A 1049 -11.18 -8.07 -4.69
N LEU A 1050 -11.45 -6.89 -4.12
CA LEU A 1050 -12.17 -5.83 -4.83
C LEU A 1050 -11.45 -5.37 -6.11
N LEU A 1051 -10.12 -5.26 -6.06
CA LEU A 1051 -9.34 -4.93 -7.26
C LEU A 1051 -9.49 -6.02 -8.33
N SER A 1052 -9.36 -7.29 -7.94
CA SER A 1052 -9.50 -8.41 -8.88
C SER A 1052 -10.90 -8.48 -9.50
N ASP A 1053 -11.95 -8.24 -8.70
CA ASP A 1053 -13.34 -8.23 -9.17
C ASP A 1053 -13.59 -7.10 -10.18
N LEU A 1054 -13.05 -5.90 -9.92
CA LEU A 1054 -13.13 -4.80 -10.89
C LEU A 1054 -12.42 -5.14 -12.20
N MET A 1055 -11.32 -5.89 -12.16
CA MET A 1055 -10.59 -6.28 -13.36
C MET A 1055 -11.32 -7.37 -14.15
N THR A 1056 -12.22 -8.15 -13.54
CA THR A 1056 -12.82 -9.33 -14.18
C THR A 1056 -14.34 -9.28 -14.38
N TYR A 1057 -15.06 -8.32 -13.81
CA TYR A 1057 -16.54 -8.30 -13.86
C TYR A 1057 -17.15 -8.26 -15.27
N LYS A 1058 -16.41 -7.76 -16.27
CA LYS A 1058 -16.85 -7.72 -17.69
C LYS A 1058 -16.59 -9.01 -18.47
N GLY A 1059 -16.03 -10.04 -17.84
CA GLY A 1059 -15.76 -11.35 -18.46
C GLY A 1059 -14.43 -11.46 -19.23
N GLU A 1060 -13.62 -10.41 -19.23
CA GLU A 1060 -12.22 -10.39 -19.73
C GLU A 1060 -11.35 -9.75 -18.64
N VAL A 1061 -10.08 -10.14 -18.51
CA VAL A 1061 -9.14 -9.47 -17.60
C VAL A 1061 -8.75 -8.09 -18.14
N LEU A 1062 -9.35 -7.03 -17.60
CA LEU A 1062 -9.10 -5.65 -18.01
C LEU A 1062 -8.01 -5.00 -17.16
N GLY A 1063 -6.92 -4.55 -17.80
CA GLY A 1063 -5.85 -3.82 -17.14
C GLY A 1063 -6.26 -2.40 -16.72
N ILE A 1064 -5.69 -1.90 -15.63
CA ILE A 1064 -5.89 -0.55 -15.07
C ILE A 1064 -5.13 0.53 -15.88
N THR A 1065 -5.10 0.38 -17.21
CA THR A 1065 -4.48 1.31 -18.16
C THR A 1065 -5.54 2.21 -18.78
N ARG A 1066 -5.14 3.18 -19.60
CA ARG A 1066 -6.10 3.98 -20.39
C ARG A 1066 -7.01 3.13 -21.27
N PHE A 1067 -6.53 1.99 -21.77
CA PHE A 1067 -7.29 1.14 -22.68
C PHE A 1067 -8.35 0.32 -21.93
N GLY A 1068 -7.98 -0.25 -20.78
CA GLY A 1068 -8.96 -0.98 -19.96
C GLY A 1068 -9.96 -0.03 -19.31
N LEU A 1069 -9.52 1.15 -18.86
CA LEU A 1069 -10.42 2.15 -18.26
C LEU A 1069 -11.47 2.66 -19.27
N ALA A 1070 -11.10 2.86 -20.54
CA ALA A 1070 -12.04 3.18 -21.62
C ALA A 1070 -13.07 2.07 -21.90
N LYS A 1071 -12.75 0.80 -21.63
CA LYS A 1071 -13.72 -0.31 -21.70
C LYS A 1071 -14.63 -0.38 -20.46
N MET A 1072 -14.11 0.03 -19.30
CA MET A 1072 -14.82 -0.04 -18.02
C MET A 1072 -15.77 1.13 -17.79
N LYS A 1073 -15.36 2.34 -18.19
CA LYS A 1073 -16.04 3.61 -17.86
C LYS A 1073 -16.69 4.20 -19.10
N GLU A 1074 -17.92 4.67 -18.92
CA GLU A 1074 -18.68 5.34 -19.98
C GLU A 1074 -18.46 6.86 -20.00
N SER A 1075 -18.30 7.49 -18.82
CA SER A 1075 -18.25 8.96 -18.69
C SER A 1075 -17.08 9.59 -19.45
N VAL A 1076 -17.37 10.54 -20.33
CA VAL A 1076 -16.39 11.20 -21.20
C VAL A 1076 -15.50 12.14 -20.39
N LEU A 1077 -16.07 12.92 -19.49
CA LEU A 1077 -15.31 13.86 -18.64
C LEU A 1077 -14.33 13.12 -17.72
N MET A 1078 -14.71 11.95 -17.23
CA MET A 1078 -13.86 11.08 -16.44
C MET A 1078 -12.64 10.61 -17.26
N LEU A 1079 -12.89 10.06 -18.45
CA LEU A 1079 -11.84 9.60 -19.37
C LEU A 1079 -10.90 10.74 -19.77
N ALA A 1080 -11.47 11.89 -20.13
CA ALA A 1080 -10.73 13.08 -20.53
C ALA A 1080 -9.85 13.64 -19.40
N SER A 1081 -10.24 13.45 -18.13
CA SER A 1081 -9.46 13.87 -16.96
C SER A 1081 -8.24 12.97 -16.68
N PHE A 1082 -8.21 11.77 -17.24
CA PHE A 1082 -7.18 10.77 -16.98
C PHE A 1082 -6.00 10.87 -17.96
N GLU A 1083 -6.18 10.47 -19.21
CA GLU A 1083 -5.20 10.50 -20.31
C GLU A 1083 -5.90 10.74 -21.65
N LYS A 1084 -5.15 11.14 -22.69
CA LYS A 1084 -5.70 11.40 -24.05
C LYS A 1084 -6.94 12.31 -24.06
N THR A 1085 -6.88 13.39 -23.28
CA THR A 1085 -7.98 14.37 -23.12
C THR A 1085 -8.59 14.84 -24.43
N ALA A 1086 -7.78 15.13 -25.46
CA ALA A 1086 -8.29 15.65 -26.73
C ALA A 1086 -9.08 14.59 -27.51
N ASP A 1087 -8.51 13.39 -27.68
CA ASP A 1087 -9.11 12.28 -28.44
C ASP A 1087 -10.53 11.98 -27.90
N HIS A 1088 -10.67 11.80 -26.59
CA HIS A 1088 -11.97 11.49 -25.98
C HIS A 1088 -13.03 12.58 -26.18
N LEU A 1089 -12.64 13.87 -26.16
CA LEU A 1089 -13.57 14.97 -26.38
C LEU A 1089 -14.02 15.06 -27.84
N PHE A 1090 -13.10 14.85 -28.79
CA PHE A 1090 -13.44 14.84 -30.21
C PHE A 1090 -14.27 13.61 -30.59
N ASP A 1091 -13.94 12.43 -30.07
CA ASP A 1091 -14.70 11.20 -30.30
C ASP A 1091 -16.13 11.35 -29.78
N ALA A 1092 -16.30 11.87 -28.55
CA ALA A 1092 -17.62 12.11 -27.98
C ALA A 1092 -18.45 13.10 -28.81
N ALA A 1093 -17.82 14.16 -29.34
CA ALA A 1093 -18.48 15.10 -30.25
C ALA A 1093 -18.89 14.44 -31.57
N TYR A 1094 -18.03 13.58 -32.15
CA TYR A 1094 -18.33 12.84 -33.38
C TYR A 1094 -19.47 11.83 -33.20
N PHE A 1095 -19.47 11.09 -32.10
CA PHE A 1095 -20.53 10.12 -31.82
C PHE A 1095 -21.83 10.80 -31.35
N GLY A 1096 -21.75 12.00 -30.78
CA GLY A 1096 -22.88 12.69 -30.15
C GLY A 1096 -23.25 12.06 -28.80
N GLN A 1097 -22.24 11.64 -28.03
CA GLN A 1097 -22.41 10.92 -26.77
C GLN A 1097 -23.05 11.82 -25.70
N LYS A 1098 -24.01 11.28 -24.95
CA LYS A 1098 -24.58 11.93 -23.76
C LYS A 1098 -23.80 11.43 -22.54
N ASP A 1099 -23.28 12.35 -21.73
CA ASP A 1099 -22.51 12.02 -20.52
C ASP A 1099 -23.40 12.14 -19.27
N SER A 1100 -23.47 11.07 -18.48
CA SER A 1100 -24.26 11.04 -17.24
C SER A 1100 -23.41 11.58 -16.09
N VAL A 1101 -23.78 12.75 -15.55
CA VAL A 1101 -23.02 13.41 -14.46
C VAL A 1101 -23.32 12.76 -13.10
N CYS A 1102 -22.95 11.49 -12.96
CA CYS A 1102 -23.18 10.66 -11.77
C CYS A 1102 -21.88 10.27 -11.06
N GLY A 1103 -20.79 10.06 -11.81
CA GLY A 1103 -19.49 9.67 -11.27
C GLY A 1103 -18.80 10.79 -10.50
N VAL A 1104 -17.80 10.40 -9.71
CA VAL A 1104 -17.16 11.30 -8.74
C VAL A 1104 -16.38 12.42 -9.42
N SER A 1105 -15.64 12.09 -10.49
CA SER A 1105 -14.80 13.04 -11.23
C SER A 1105 -15.61 14.18 -11.84
N GLU A 1106 -16.67 13.84 -12.57
CA GLU A 1106 -17.53 14.79 -13.25
C GLU A 1106 -18.35 15.63 -12.27
N CYS A 1107 -18.79 15.07 -11.13
CA CYS A 1107 -19.41 15.83 -10.06
C CYS A 1107 -18.48 16.94 -9.51
N ILE A 1108 -17.21 16.61 -9.27
CA ILE A 1108 -16.20 17.58 -8.80
C ILE A 1108 -15.92 18.64 -9.87
N ILE A 1109 -15.84 18.25 -11.14
CA ILE A 1109 -15.63 19.19 -12.26
C ILE A 1109 -16.80 20.18 -12.36
N MET A 1110 -18.04 19.70 -12.22
CA MET A 1110 -19.27 20.50 -12.32
C MET A 1110 -19.59 21.28 -11.05
N GLY A 1111 -18.92 20.98 -9.92
CA GLY A 1111 -19.14 21.64 -8.65
C GLY A 1111 -20.44 21.21 -7.94
N ILE A 1112 -20.87 19.96 -8.15
CA ILE A 1112 -22.02 19.36 -7.48
C ILE A 1112 -21.55 18.31 -6.45
N PRO A 1113 -22.31 18.07 -5.36
CA PRO A 1113 -21.95 17.05 -4.39
C PRO A 1113 -21.97 15.66 -5.04
N MET A 1114 -20.97 14.83 -4.74
CA MET A 1114 -20.87 13.46 -5.24
C MET A 1114 -21.90 12.54 -4.56
N ASN A 1115 -22.29 11.46 -5.23
CA ASN A 1115 -23.28 10.50 -4.71
C ASN A 1115 -22.72 9.55 -3.64
N ILE A 1116 -21.41 9.36 -3.57
CA ILE A 1116 -20.77 8.47 -2.58
C ILE A 1116 -20.59 9.19 -1.22
N GLY A 1117 -20.46 8.43 -0.14
CA GLY A 1117 -20.29 9.00 1.20
C GLY A 1117 -21.56 9.70 1.70
N THR A 1118 -21.41 10.92 2.20
CA THR A 1118 -22.50 11.72 2.79
C THR A 1118 -23.57 12.15 1.78
N GLY A 1119 -23.28 12.09 0.47
CA GLY A 1119 -24.23 12.44 -0.59
C GLY A 1119 -25.19 11.30 -1.01
N LEU A 1120 -25.06 10.10 -0.45
CA LEU A 1120 -25.86 8.94 -0.89
C LEU A 1120 -27.34 9.03 -0.50
N PHE A 1121 -27.66 9.76 0.56
CA PHE A 1121 -29.03 9.92 1.07
C PHE A 1121 -29.44 11.40 1.14
N LYS A 1122 -30.73 11.64 1.36
CA LYS A 1122 -31.29 12.98 1.55
C LYS A 1122 -31.92 13.11 2.91
N LEU A 1123 -31.87 14.32 3.47
CA LEU A 1123 -32.49 14.65 4.74
C LEU A 1123 -33.88 15.26 4.54
N LEU A 1124 -34.86 14.77 5.29
CA LEU A 1124 -36.20 15.35 5.35
C LEU A 1124 -36.41 15.96 6.74
N HIS A 1125 -36.85 17.22 6.79
CA HIS A 1125 -37.21 17.85 8.06
C HIS A 1125 -38.49 17.20 8.60
N LYS A 1126 -38.42 16.67 9.83
CA LYS A 1126 -39.56 16.09 10.54
C LYS A 1126 -40.45 17.20 11.11
N ALA A 1127 -41.11 17.93 10.23
CA ALA A 1127 -42.12 18.92 10.61
C ALA A 1127 -43.36 18.20 11.18
N ASP A 1128 -43.94 18.78 12.22
CA ASP A 1128 -45.30 18.42 12.65
C ASP A 1128 -46.29 18.99 11.63
N ARG A 1129 -46.47 18.27 10.53
CA ARG A 1129 -47.38 18.62 9.44
C ARG A 1129 -48.43 17.53 9.31
N ASP A 1130 -49.69 17.93 9.20
CA ASP A 1130 -50.74 17.04 8.69
C ASP A 1130 -50.57 16.94 7.17
N PRO A 1131 -50.20 15.78 6.60
CA PRO A 1131 -50.06 15.62 5.14
C PRO A 1131 -51.42 15.74 4.42
N SER A 1132 -52.52 15.64 5.15
CA SER A 1132 -53.88 15.66 4.64
C SER A 1132 -54.74 16.65 5.44
N PRO A 1133 -54.44 17.96 5.39
CA PRO A 1133 -55.22 18.94 6.13
C PRO A 1133 -56.69 18.88 5.69
N PRO A 1134 -57.66 19.07 6.60
CA PRO A 1134 -59.07 19.03 6.26
C PRO A 1134 -59.36 20.04 5.14
N ARG A 1135 -59.80 19.51 3.98
CA ARG A 1135 -60.20 20.34 2.85
C ARG A 1135 -61.50 21.05 3.22
N ARG A 1136 -61.58 22.36 2.99
CA ARG A 1136 -62.84 23.08 3.14
C ARG A 1136 -63.83 22.55 2.08
N PRO A 1137 -65.05 22.12 2.46
CA PRO A 1137 -66.03 21.67 1.49
C PRO A 1137 -66.42 22.82 0.55
N LEU A 1138 -66.61 22.50 -0.73
CA LEU A 1138 -67.10 23.46 -1.72
C LEU A 1138 -68.59 23.71 -1.48
N ILE A 1139 -69.01 24.97 -1.59
CA ILE A 1139 -70.40 25.42 -1.33
C ILE A 1139 -71.19 25.58 -2.65
N PHE A 1140 -70.53 25.94 -3.74
CA PHE A 1140 -71.16 26.29 -5.02
C PHE A 1140 -70.92 25.21 -6.10
N ASP A 1141 -69.66 24.80 -6.28
CA ASP A 1141 -69.26 23.80 -7.27
C ASP A 1141 -69.37 22.37 -6.70
N THR A 1142 -70.57 22.01 -6.25
CA THR A 1142 -70.93 20.65 -5.86
C THR A 1142 -71.73 19.99 -6.97
N ASN A 1143 -71.51 18.69 -7.15
CA ASN A 1143 -72.07 17.88 -8.25
C ASN A 1143 -73.61 17.84 -8.25
N GLU A 1144 -74.25 18.29 -7.16
CA GLU A 1144 -75.71 18.40 -7.02
C GLU A 1144 -76.30 19.61 -7.78
N PHE A 1145 -75.54 20.69 -7.99
CA PHE A 1145 -76.02 21.93 -8.64
C PHE A 1145 -75.60 22.08 -10.10
N HIS A 1146 -74.69 21.24 -10.59
CA HIS A 1146 -74.10 21.35 -11.94
C HIS A 1146 -74.34 20.08 -12.78
N ILE A 1147 -75.62 19.72 -12.98
CA ILE A 1147 -76.00 18.70 -13.97
C ILE A 1147 -75.66 19.26 -15.37
N PRO A 1148 -74.91 18.53 -16.23
CA PRO A 1148 -74.48 19.03 -17.53
C PRO A 1148 -75.69 19.39 -18.42
N LEU A 1149 -75.75 20.63 -18.92
CA LEU A 1149 -76.90 21.20 -19.63
C LEU A 1149 -76.94 20.89 -21.15
N VAL A 1150 -76.07 20.03 -21.67
CA VAL A 1150 -76.04 19.68 -23.10
C VAL A 1150 -76.56 18.26 -23.32
N THR A 1151 -77.70 18.17 -24.02
CA THR A 1151 -78.23 16.94 -24.65
C THR A 1151 -77.59 16.67 -25.99
#